data_AF-A0A9Q9RQN2-F1
#
_entry.id   AF-A0A9Q9RQN2-F1
#
_cell.length_a   1.000
_cell.length_b   1.000
_cell.length_c   1.000
_cell.angle_alpha   90.00
_cell.angle_beta   90.00
_cell.angle_gamma   90.00
#
_symmetry.space_group_name_H-M   'P 1'
#
loop_
_entity.id
_entity.type
_entity.pdbx_description
1 polymer ?
#
loop_
_entity_poly.entity_id
_entity_poly.type
_entity_poly.pdbx_seq_one_letter_code
_entity_poly.pdbx_strand_id
1 'polypeptide(L)'
;MFTATYRNLSYVLLLYLSFTTFLFQTASCLAVPSSEDSPNDNAKRADDSGDVYLLGVGKADVTGPVVELNLMGYADLGQVGTGLRQRLYSRAFIVGNPDVPKERFVYFVLDTQSGDTAVRRGILEGIAALGSEYSVYTSDNVAVTGTHSHAGPAGWNNYLMPQISALGFNQQAYQAIVDGAVLSVKRAHESLVKGRLSVGKIRIEDVNINRSLYAYQANPKSERDKYQDEVDKELTMLKFTRDSDSKVTGVLTWFSVHGTSLYMNNTLVAGDNKGVSAYLLEQAVRGTNGATDDFVAGFSQAAVADTTPNVEGAWCEDGSGQQCDFKDATCNGKIDTCHGRGPFWGLNDGGTKSCWEIGRRVFKQADKLYGQMQGGAGVPVTGKSVLGYHSFKNFSDFTFQLPNGTSAKTCAAAFGYSFAAGTTDGPGYFDFKQGDSGEPDASPFWALVSKFLRDPTKEQVACQSPKPILIDAGEITLPYAWAPNIVDIQMLRVGNFFIIVSAPELTTMSSRRWRKSISDEIKDRGGVGIDPIVVAGGPGNTYAHYCTTPEEYDMQRYEGGSTVHGRHSLDAYINLTTSYLGYLLQEKGASKPPTGPAAPDNRKNSISLTTGVVYDNPKIGTKFGDIINDVSKSKFAVGDTISATFVGANPRNNLHLEDTYAAVEKKDGSKWVQVRTDEDWDLVFEWKRLDGLLGSSEVSITWETGWQDAKDVGSGTYRLSYYGDSKTPITGKINAFTASLGYHLPNDQVENERLDLQHNLFLLTFGDKLGLAPPNGPTAEVRRVLDLGTGTGIWAIDYADEHPEVEVIGVDLSPIQPAFVPPNARFIIDDIDEDWEYGQPFDYIHSRMMVFSIKDWEINLKPGGYIEIQETGGTILSDDGTLTPDHALSKWCILLEEAFTKLGSASIEFDTIKAIMQEVGFIDVFDKRFKWPTNSWPRDKKYKELGTWNNYNSGNALESLTMASFSRAHGWSREEIITFLIDVRKDLNNPSIHAYNPIYSIYGKKPDA
;
A
#
# COMPACT_ATOMS: atom_id res chain seq x y z
N MET A 1 49.28 -48.87 24.32
CA MET A 1 50.71 -49.13 24.04
C MET A 1 50.94 -48.73 22.58
N PHE A 2 51.65 -47.62 22.30
CA PHE A 2 53.09 -47.60 21.98
C PHE A 2 53.41 -48.76 21.01
N THR A 3 53.81 -48.59 19.74
CA THR A 3 54.81 -47.67 19.15
C THR A 3 54.71 -47.81 17.61
N ALA A 4 54.69 -46.72 16.86
CA ALA A 4 55.83 -46.07 16.16
C ALA A 4 56.38 -46.85 14.94
N THR A 5 55.98 -46.47 13.72
CA THR A 5 56.74 -45.67 12.72
C THR A 5 58.14 -46.19 12.36
N TYR A 6 58.29 -46.70 11.12
CA TYR A 6 59.18 -46.19 10.04
C TYR A 6 59.42 -47.27 8.98
N ARG A 7 58.76 -47.16 7.81
CA ARG A 7 59.28 -47.53 6.47
C ARG A 7 58.23 -47.23 5.40
N ASN A 8 58.11 -45.96 5.03
CA ASN A 8 57.35 -45.54 3.85
C ASN A 8 58.18 -44.52 3.09
N LEU A 9 59.02 -44.99 2.17
CA LEU A 9 59.64 -44.13 1.16
C LEU A 9 60.29 -45.05 0.11
N SER A 10 59.47 -45.70 -0.74
CA SER A 10 59.85 -46.19 -2.08
C SER A 10 58.72 -46.87 -2.86
N TYR A 11 57.54 -47.14 -2.27
CA TYR A 11 56.39 -47.72 -2.99
C TYR A 11 55.17 -46.78 -3.18
N VAL A 12 55.25 -45.52 -2.73
CA VAL A 12 54.14 -44.54 -2.82
C VAL A 12 54.33 -43.52 -3.97
N LEU A 13 55.50 -43.46 -4.62
CA LEU A 13 55.79 -42.44 -5.63
C LEU A 13 55.36 -42.78 -7.07
N LEU A 14 54.84 -43.99 -7.33
CA LEU A 14 54.41 -44.43 -8.68
C LEU A 14 52.92 -44.72 -8.80
N LEU A 15 52.15 -44.61 -7.72
CA LEU A 15 50.67 -44.61 -7.74
C LEU A 15 50.07 -43.20 -7.59
N TYR A 16 50.89 -42.18 -7.32
CA TYR A 16 50.44 -40.78 -7.15
C TYR A 16 50.43 -39.93 -8.43
N LEU A 17 50.92 -40.48 -9.57
CA LEU A 17 51.00 -39.75 -10.84
C LEU A 17 49.94 -40.15 -11.88
N SER A 18 49.03 -41.07 -11.55
CA SER A 18 47.91 -41.46 -12.42
C SER A 18 46.54 -41.42 -11.75
N PHE A 19 46.43 -40.84 -10.54
CA PHE A 19 45.15 -40.64 -9.84
C PHE A 19 44.78 -39.15 -9.63
N THR A 20 45.68 -38.21 -9.94
CA THR A 20 45.43 -36.76 -9.88
C THR A 20 44.81 -36.18 -11.15
N THR A 21 44.71 -36.96 -12.24
CA THR A 21 44.04 -36.55 -13.47
C THR A 21 42.62 -37.09 -13.64
N PHE A 22 42.09 -37.89 -12.69
CA PHE A 22 40.72 -38.43 -12.76
C PHE A 22 39.82 -38.07 -11.57
N LEU A 23 40.32 -37.29 -10.59
CA LEU A 23 39.53 -36.75 -9.46
C LEU A 23 39.47 -35.22 -9.44
N PHE A 24 39.80 -34.57 -10.57
CA PHE A 24 39.54 -33.14 -10.80
C PHE A 24 38.41 -32.88 -11.82
N GLN A 25 37.63 -33.91 -12.16
CA GLN A 25 36.51 -33.78 -13.12
C GLN A 25 35.12 -34.12 -12.56
N THR A 26 34.97 -34.45 -11.27
CA THR A 26 33.66 -34.66 -10.63
C THR A 26 33.67 -34.33 -9.13
N ALA A 27 33.92 -33.07 -8.74
CA ALA A 27 33.55 -32.51 -7.42
C ALA A 27 33.91 -31.02 -7.36
N SER A 28 33.21 -30.19 -8.15
CA SER A 28 33.13 -28.73 -7.95
C SER A 28 31.80 -28.26 -8.53
N CYS A 29 30.71 -28.85 -8.02
CA CYS A 29 29.39 -28.24 -7.99
C CYS A 29 29.17 -27.86 -6.52
N LEU A 30 28.72 -26.64 -6.26
CA LEU A 30 28.47 -26.02 -4.94
C LEU A 30 29.66 -25.28 -4.31
N ALA A 31 30.12 -24.23 -4.96
CA ALA A 31 30.60 -22.99 -4.35
C ALA A 31 30.74 -21.93 -5.45
N VAL A 32 29.82 -20.97 -5.51
CA VAL A 32 29.93 -19.80 -6.40
C VAL A 32 30.77 -18.75 -5.66
N PRO A 33 31.94 -18.33 -6.17
CA PRO A 33 32.67 -17.21 -5.61
C PRO A 33 32.07 -15.89 -6.12
N SER A 34 31.96 -14.94 -5.20
CA SER A 34 31.76 -13.51 -5.45
C SER A 34 32.84 -12.95 -6.37
N SER A 35 32.46 -12.37 -7.50
CA SER A 35 33.35 -11.60 -8.37
C SER A 35 33.31 -10.13 -7.97
N GLU A 36 34.37 -9.66 -7.33
CA GLU A 36 34.77 -8.25 -7.35
C GLU A 36 35.40 -7.88 -8.71
N ASP A 37 35.32 -6.59 -9.02
CA ASP A 37 35.52 -5.92 -10.30
C ASP A 37 36.84 -6.15 -11.05
N SER A 38 36.72 -6.31 -12.38
CA SER A 38 37.54 -5.53 -13.33
C SER A 38 36.76 -5.36 -14.65
N PRO A 39 36.65 -4.14 -15.22
CA PRO A 39 35.87 -3.89 -16.43
C PRO A 39 36.71 -4.20 -17.67
N ASN A 40 36.28 -5.18 -18.46
CA ASN A 40 36.71 -5.29 -19.85
C ASN A 40 35.57 -4.76 -20.74
N ASP A 41 35.54 -3.43 -20.84
CA ASP A 41 34.74 -2.65 -21.76
C ASP A 41 35.08 -3.02 -23.21
N ASN A 42 34.10 -3.52 -23.96
CA ASN A 42 33.98 -3.33 -25.42
C ASN A 42 32.75 -4.02 -26.06
N ALA A 43 31.85 -4.63 -25.28
CA ALA A 43 30.52 -4.97 -25.78
C ALA A 43 29.62 -3.72 -25.69
N LYS A 44 29.43 -3.01 -26.82
CA LYS A 44 28.44 -1.92 -26.91
C LYS A 44 27.07 -2.46 -26.50
N ARG A 45 26.49 -1.94 -25.42
CA ARG A 45 25.12 -2.29 -25.02
C ARG A 45 24.15 -1.64 -26.01
N ALA A 46 22.96 -2.22 -26.20
CA ALA A 46 21.91 -1.62 -27.03
C ALA A 46 21.68 -0.15 -26.65
N ASP A 47 21.63 0.14 -25.35
CA ASP A 47 21.43 1.47 -24.77
C ASP A 47 22.52 2.45 -25.23
N ASP A 48 23.79 2.05 -25.38
CA ASP A 48 24.91 2.94 -25.75
C ASP A 48 24.76 3.57 -27.14
N SER A 49 23.86 3.04 -27.97
CA SER A 49 23.56 3.51 -29.32
C SER A 49 22.24 4.27 -29.46
N GLY A 50 21.45 4.37 -28.39
CA GLY A 50 20.18 5.10 -28.36
C GLY A 50 20.33 6.60 -28.11
N ASP A 51 19.25 7.35 -28.38
CA ASP A 51 19.18 8.77 -28.06
C ASP A 51 19.00 8.99 -26.54
N VAL A 52 19.45 10.14 -26.06
CA VAL A 52 19.30 10.54 -24.65
C VAL A 52 17.96 11.21 -24.43
N TYR A 53 17.26 10.77 -23.40
CA TYR A 53 15.99 11.30 -22.92
C TYR A 53 16.13 11.80 -21.47
N LEU A 54 15.16 12.58 -21.03
CA LEU A 54 14.94 12.86 -19.61
C LEU A 54 13.94 11.84 -19.07
N LEU A 55 14.37 11.03 -18.11
CA LEU A 55 13.65 9.87 -17.61
C LEU A 55 13.36 10.04 -16.12
N GLY A 56 12.14 9.73 -15.69
CA GLY A 56 11.74 9.76 -14.29
C GLY A 56 10.78 8.64 -13.97
N VAL A 57 10.89 8.07 -12.77
CA VAL A 57 10.03 6.98 -12.29
C VAL A 57 9.58 7.26 -10.86
N GLY A 58 8.38 6.82 -10.51
CA GLY A 58 7.86 6.99 -9.15
C GLY A 58 6.75 6.00 -8.85
N LYS A 59 6.68 5.57 -7.59
CA LYS A 59 5.69 4.65 -7.04
C LYS A 59 5.06 5.29 -5.81
N ALA A 60 3.76 5.11 -5.61
CA ALA A 60 3.04 5.52 -4.40
C ALA A 60 1.78 4.67 -4.20
N ASP A 61 1.37 4.52 -2.95
CA ASP A 61 0.19 3.75 -2.50
C ASP A 61 -1.11 4.43 -2.98
N VAL A 62 -2.01 3.62 -3.54
CA VAL A 62 -3.38 4.00 -3.96
C VAL A 62 -4.45 3.11 -3.31
N THR A 63 -4.10 2.39 -2.25
CA THR A 63 -4.98 1.45 -1.54
C THR A 63 -6.15 2.21 -0.91
N GLY A 64 -7.34 2.04 -1.50
CA GLY A 64 -8.57 2.56 -0.94
C GLY A 64 -9.09 1.74 0.25
N PRO A 65 -10.35 1.95 0.65
CA PRO A 65 -11.01 1.18 1.71
C PRO A 65 -10.94 -0.34 1.50
N VAL A 66 -10.33 -1.06 2.44
CA VAL A 66 -10.14 -2.53 2.32
C VAL A 66 -11.29 -3.35 2.90
N VAL A 67 -12.29 -2.70 3.51
CA VAL A 67 -13.47 -3.37 4.09
C VAL A 67 -14.78 -2.68 3.73
N GLU A 68 -15.89 -3.41 3.81
CA GLU A 68 -17.27 -2.89 3.72
C GLU A 68 -17.61 -2.13 2.41
N LEU A 69 -16.72 -2.14 1.43
CA LEU A 69 -16.93 -1.64 0.08
C LEU A 69 -16.92 -2.80 -0.90
N ASN A 70 -17.71 -2.69 -1.97
CA ASN A 70 -17.65 -3.63 -3.07
C ASN A 70 -16.26 -3.59 -3.74
N LEU A 71 -15.80 -4.74 -4.24
CA LEU A 71 -14.62 -4.78 -5.10
C LEU A 71 -15.02 -4.52 -6.57
N MET A 72 -14.18 -3.78 -7.28
CA MET A 72 -14.45 -3.31 -8.63
C MET A 72 -14.09 -4.36 -9.67
N GLY A 73 -15.03 -4.72 -10.55
CA GLY A 73 -14.75 -5.57 -11.70
C GLY A 73 -15.89 -6.56 -11.98
N TYR A 74 -16.12 -7.50 -11.06
CA TYR A 74 -17.11 -8.56 -11.22
C TYR A 74 -18.57 -8.11 -11.18
N ALA A 75 -18.83 -6.88 -10.73
CA ALA A 75 -20.18 -6.32 -10.55
C ALA A 75 -21.09 -7.17 -9.64
N ASP A 76 -20.47 -7.88 -8.69
CA ASP A 76 -21.14 -8.77 -7.76
C ASP A 76 -21.42 -8.05 -6.43
N LEU A 77 -22.69 -7.89 -6.03
CA LEU A 77 -23.04 -7.19 -4.79
C LEU A 77 -22.57 -7.91 -3.51
N GLY A 78 -22.29 -9.21 -3.58
CA GLY A 78 -21.78 -10.01 -2.47
C GLY A 78 -20.27 -9.89 -2.26
N GLN A 79 -19.53 -9.46 -3.28
CA GLN A 79 -18.07 -9.28 -3.24
C GLN A 79 -17.69 -7.99 -2.49
N VAL A 80 -17.82 -8.03 -1.17
CA VAL A 80 -17.50 -6.92 -0.27
C VAL A 80 -16.14 -7.17 0.38
N GLY A 81 -15.29 -6.14 0.40
CA GLY A 81 -13.98 -6.18 1.02
C GLY A 81 -14.04 -6.62 2.49
N THR A 82 -13.11 -7.48 2.89
CA THR A 82 -12.93 -7.97 4.26
C THR A 82 -11.50 -7.82 4.76
N GLY A 83 -10.62 -7.14 4.01
CA GLY A 83 -9.21 -7.05 4.36
C GLY A 83 -8.29 -6.81 3.17
N LEU A 84 -7.01 -6.99 3.41
CA LEU A 84 -5.91 -6.68 2.51
C LEU A 84 -4.95 -7.88 2.46
N ARG A 85 -4.58 -8.30 1.24
CA ARG A 85 -3.49 -9.24 0.98
C ARG A 85 -2.28 -8.56 0.34
N GLN A 86 -2.50 -7.51 -0.43
CA GLN A 86 -1.43 -6.76 -1.07
C GLN A 86 -1.88 -5.32 -1.32
N ARG A 87 -1.05 -4.35 -0.92
CA ARG A 87 -1.22 -2.93 -1.26
C ARG A 87 -1.29 -2.72 -2.79
N LEU A 88 -2.06 -1.70 -3.17
CA LEU A 88 -2.24 -1.24 -4.54
C LEU A 88 -1.37 -0.02 -4.80
N TYR A 89 -0.70 0.07 -5.94
CA TYR A 89 0.17 1.22 -6.24
C TYR A 89 -0.16 1.93 -7.55
N SER A 90 0.11 3.23 -7.57
CA SER A 90 0.36 4.00 -8.79
C SER A 90 1.84 3.94 -9.13
N ARG A 91 2.16 3.59 -10.38
CA ARG A 91 3.52 3.63 -10.94
C ARG A 91 3.56 4.60 -12.12
N ALA A 92 4.29 5.70 -11.97
CA ALA A 92 4.40 6.78 -12.95
C ALA A 92 5.73 6.68 -13.71
N PHE A 93 5.66 6.76 -15.04
CA PHE A 93 6.81 6.75 -15.93
C PHE A 93 6.84 8.03 -16.76
N ILE A 94 7.89 8.83 -16.59
CA ILE A 94 8.09 10.10 -17.29
C ILE A 94 9.17 9.94 -18.34
N VAL A 95 8.86 10.37 -19.56
CA VAL A 95 9.81 10.48 -20.66
C VAL A 95 9.72 11.89 -21.20
N GLY A 96 10.88 12.53 -21.36
CA GLY A 96 10.98 13.90 -21.86
C GLY A 96 12.15 14.09 -22.81
N ASN A 97 12.05 15.12 -23.65
CA ASN A 97 13.15 15.57 -24.49
C ASN A 97 14.08 16.48 -23.64
N PRO A 98 15.37 16.16 -23.52
CA PRO A 98 16.30 16.96 -22.73
C PRO A 98 16.58 18.35 -23.35
N ASP A 99 16.37 18.49 -24.66
CA ASP A 99 16.62 19.72 -25.41
C ASP A 99 15.37 20.62 -25.47
N VAL A 100 14.18 20.04 -25.27
CA VAL A 100 12.88 20.73 -25.36
C VAL A 100 12.04 20.40 -24.12
N PRO A 101 12.17 21.17 -23.01
CA PRO A 101 11.56 20.81 -21.72
C PRO A 101 10.04 20.59 -21.72
N LYS A 102 9.32 21.17 -22.70
CA LYS A 102 7.86 21.01 -22.87
C LYS A 102 7.46 19.70 -23.55
N GLU A 103 8.38 19.06 -24.27
CA GLU A 103 8.17 17.76 -24.91
C GLU A 103 8.37 16.67 -23.86
N ARG A 104 7.26 16.24 -23.25
CA ARG A 104 7.26 15.28 -22.15
C ARG A 104 5.93 14.55 -22.12
N PHE A 105 5.90 13.33 -21.62
CA PHE A 105 4.67 12.65 -21.22
C PHE A 105 4.86 11.87 -19.91
N VAL A 106 3.74 11.53 -19.28
CA VAL A 106 3.64 10.63 -18.13
C VAL A 106 2.68 9.51 -18.49
N TYR A 107 3.12 8.28 -18.23
CA TYR A 107 2.30 7.08 -18.33
C TYR A 107 2.13 6.47 -16.94
N PHE A 108 0.90 6.40 -16.44
CA PHE A 108 0.59 5.75 -15.18
C PHE A 108 0.12 4.31 -15.39
N VAL A 109 0.62 3.41 -14.55
CA VAL A 109 0.08 2.07 -14.31
C VAL A 109 -0.47 2.05 -12.88
N LEU A 110 -1.79 2.07 -12.75
CA LEU A 110 -2.49 2.00 -11.47
C LEU A 110 -2.91 0.54 -11.21
N ASP A 111 -2.74 0.04 -9.98
CA ASP A 111 -3.31 -1.24 -9.55
C ASP A 111 -4.82 -1.15 -9.31
N THR A 112 -5.55 -0.62 -10.29
CA THR A 112 -7.00 -0.45 -10.34
C THR A 112 -7.59 -1.22 -11.52
N GLN A 113 -8.91 -1.38 -11.53
CA GLN A 113 -9.63 -2.01 -12.64
C GLN A 113 -9.44 -1.26 -13.97
N SER A 114 -9.33 0.07 -13.96
CA SER A 114 -9.13 0.88 -15.16
C SER A 114 -8.60 2.26 -14.80
N GLY A 115 -8.14 3.01 -15.79
CA GLY A 115 -8.21 4.47 -15.70
C GLY A 115 -9.66 4.94 -15.84
N ASP A 116 -10.00 6.12 -15.32
CA ASP A 116 -11.36 6.67 -15.39
C ASP A 116 -11.37 8.19 -15.48
N THR A 117 -12.41 8.74 -16.10
CA THR A 117 -12.55 10.17 -16.38
C THR A 117 -12.47 11.02 -15.11
N ALA A 118 -13.08 10.56 -14.02
CA ALA A 118 -13.06 11.25 -12.73
C ALA A 118 -11.67 11.21 -12.11
N VAL A 119 -11.02 10.04 -12.13
CA VAL A 119 -9.67 9.84 -11.58
C VAL A 119 -8.66 10.67 -12.35
N ARG A 120 -8.64 10.58 -13.69
CA ARG A 120 -7.73 11.36 -14.52
C ARG A 120 -7.92 12.86 -14.33
N ARG A 121 -9.17 13.33 -14.19
CA ARG A 121 -9.46 14.73 -13.90
C ARG A 121 -8.89 15.16 -12.54
N GLY A 122 -9.10 14.35 -11.50
CA GLY A 122 -8.54 14.59 -10.17
C GLY A 122 -7.02 14.64 -10.18
N ILE A 123 -6.38 13.72 -10.92
CA ILE A 123 -4.92 13.69 -11.09
C ILE A 123 -4.43 14.99 -11.77
N LEU A 124 -5.08 15.43 -12.85
CA LEU A 124 -4.70 16.68 -13.53
C LEU A 124 -4.89 17.90 -12.62
N GLU A 125 -5.97 17.96 -11.85
CA GLU A 125 -6.22 19.00 -10.85
C GLU A 125 -5.15 18.99 -9.75
N GLY A 126 -4.81 17.81 -9.22
CA GLY A 126 -3.80 17.63 -8.19
C GLY A 126 -2.38 17.95 -8.66
N ILE A 127 -2.01 17.54 -9.87
CA ILE A 127 -0.74 17.91 -10.50
C ILE A 127 -0.65 19.43 -10.68
N ALA A 128 -1.72 20.08 -11.14
CA ALA A 128 -1.74 21.54 -11.26
C ALA A 128 -1.57 22.25 -9.91
N ALA A 129 -2.08 21.65 -8.82
CA ALA A 129 -1.95 22.17 -7.46
C ALA A 129 -0.52 22.05 -6.88
N LEU A 130 0.34 21.18 -7.41
CA LEU A 130 1.74 21.06 -6.98
C LEU A 130 2.59 22.29 -7.34
N GLY A 131 2.17 23.10 -8.32
CA GLY A 131 2.82 24.35 -8.68
C GLY A 131 3.31 24.42 -10.14
N SER A 132 3.90 25.56 -10.52
CA SER A 132 4.23 25.87 -11.92
C SER A 132 5.26 24.95 -12.56
N GLU A 133 6.12 24.28 -11.77
CA GLU A 133 7.10 23.32 -12.31
C GLU A 133 6.43 22.06 -12.90
N TYR A 134 5.21 21.76 -12.46
CA TYR A 134 4.40 20.64 -12.94
C TYR A 134 3.50 21.00 -14.13
N SER A 135 3.46 22.27 -14.57
CA SER A 135 2.56 22.75 -15.62
C SER A 135 2.82 22.14 -17.01
N VAL A 136 3.93 21.41 -17.16
CA VAL A 136 4.25 20.65 -18.37
C VAL A 136 3.29 19.47 -18.57
N TYR A 137 2.69 18.97 -17.49
CA TYR A 137 1.75 17.86 -17.53
C TYR A 137 0.33 18.38 -17.76
N THR A 138 -0.24 18.03 -18.92
CA THR A 138 -1.56 18.46 -19.38
C THR A 138 -2.37 17.24 -19.81
N SER A 139 -3.60 17.46 -20.25
CA SER A 139 -4.41 16.38 -20.85
C SER A 139 -3.71 15.70 -22.02
N ASP A 140 -2.84 16.39 -22.76
CA ASP A 140 -2.20 15.86 -23.96
C ASP A 140 -1.22 14.74 -23.69
N ASN A 141 -0.57 14.80 -22.54
CA ASN A 141 0.61 14.01 -22.26
C ASN A 141 0.53 13.27 -20.92
N VAL A 142 -0.63 13.27 -20.26
CA VAL A 142 -0.93 12.42 -19.11
C VAL A 142 -1.85 11.28 -19.55
N ALA A 143 -1.34 10.06 -19.48
CA ALA A 143 -2.06 8.82 -19.74
C ALA A 143 -2.24 8.02 -18.44
N VAL A 144 -3.48 7.69 -18.10
CA VAL A 144 -3.82 6.98 -16.86
C VAL A 144 -4.39 5.60 -17.20
N THR A 145 -3.65 4.52 -16.93
CA THR A 145 -4.08 3.14 -17.22
C THR A 145 -4.19 2.29 -15.96
N GLY A 146 -5.11 1.34 -15.95
CA GLY A 146 -5.24 0.34 -14.88
C GLY A 146 -4.56 -0.99 -15.25
N THR A 147 -4.09 -1.74 -14.26
CA THR A 147 -3.68 -3.15 -14.41
C THR A 147 -4.87 -4.08 -14.61
N HIS A 148 -6.09 -3.57 -14.45
CA HIS A 148 -7.33 -4.33 -14.57
C HIS A 148 -7.46 -5.42 -13.51
N SER A 149 -7.02 -5.13 -12.27
CA SER A 149 -7.33 -5.95 -11.10
C SER A 149 -8.83 -5.89 -10.78
N HIS A 150 -9.45 -7.04 -10.55
CA HIS A 150 -10.83 -7.18 -10.08
C HIS A 150 -10.93 -7.31 -8.54
N ALA A 151 -9.83 -7.06 -7.83
CA ALA A 151 -9.70 -7.17 -6.38
C ALA A 151 -9.31 -5.83 -5.72
N GLY A 152 -9.64 -4.70 -6.35
CA GLY A 152 -9.48 -3.36 -5.75
C GLY A 152 -10.83 -2.76 -5.31
N PRO A 153 -10.87 -1.79 -4.38
CA PRO A 153 -12.13 -1.17 -3.96
C PRO A 153 -12.82 -0.41 -5.10
N ALA A 154 -14.15 -0.42 -5.11
CA ALA A 154 -14.99 0.23 -6.11
C ALA A 154 -15.42 1.66 -5.72
N GLY A 155 -16.21 2.28 -6.60
CA GLY A 155 -16.90 3.55 -6.30
C GLY A 155 -16.15 4.81 -6.71
N TRP A 156 -15.20 4.77 -7.63
CA TRP A 156 -14.43 5.96 -8.05
C TRP A 156 -14.69 6.36 -9.51
N ASN A 157 -15.53 5.62 -10.22
CA ASN A 157 -15.82 5.86 -11.64
C ASN A 157 -16.68 7.11 -11.87
N ASN A 158 -16.53 7.77 -13.02
CA ASN A 158 -17.33 8.96 -13.35
C ASN A 158 -18.78 8.65 -13.74
N TYR A 159 -19.06 7.49 -14.31
CA TYR A 159 -20.38 7.16 -14.87
C TYR A 159 -21.14 6.20 -13.96
N LEU A 160 -22.49 6.26 -13.97
CA LEU A 160 -23.30 5.49 -13.02
C LEU A 160 -23.18 3.97 -13.22
N MET A 161 -23.10 3.48 -14.46
CA MET A 161 -23.14 2.03 -14.73
C MET A 161 -22.11 1.22 -13.92
N PRO A 162 -20.80 1.57 -13.91
CA PRO A 162 -19.82 0.90 -13.05
C PRO A 162 -20.00 1.16 -11.53
N GLN A 163 -20.76 2.19 -11.13
CA GLN A 163 -21.00 2.49 -9.71
C GLN A 163 -22.13 1.66 -9.09
N ILE A 164 -22.96 0.97 -9.89
CA ILE A 164 -24.17 0.31 -9.38
C ILE A 164 -23.85 -0.77 -8.34
N SER A 165 -22.87 -1.65 -8.61
CA SER A 165 -22.47 -2.68 -7.63
C SER A 165 -21.73 -2.09 -6.42
N ALA A 166 -21.05 -0.96 -6.63
CA ALA A 166 -20.40 -0.18 -5.58
C ALA A 166 -21.37 0.58 -4.66
N LEU A 167 -22.67 0.54 -4.97
CA LEU A 167 -23.70 1.34 -4.30
C LEU A 167 -23.41 2.85 -4.39
N GLY A 168 -22.80 3.28 -5.50
CA GLY A 168 -22.50 4.68 -5.79
C GLY A 168 -21.02 5.06 -5.72
N PHE A 169 -20.78 6.36 -5.67
CA PHE A 169 -19.45 6.95 -5.58
C PHE A 169 -18.96 7.01 -4.14
N ASN A 170 -17.71 6.60 -3.92
CA ASN A 170 -17.03 6.59 -2.64
C ASN A 170 -15.84 7.57 -2.70
N GLN A 171 -15.98 8.69 -1.98
CA GLN A 171 -14.97 9.76 -1.98
C GLN A 171 -13.61 9.28 -1.46
N GLN A 172 -13.57 8.38 -0.48
CA GLN A 172 -12.34 7.91 0.14
C GLN A 172 -11.55 7.01 -0.84
N ALA A 173 -12.22 6.09 -1.54
CA ALA A 173 -11.61 5.28 -2.59
C ALA A 173 -11.08 6.13 -3.74
N TYR A 174 -11.88 7.11 -4.20
CA TYR A 174 -11.48 8.06 -5.23
C TYR A 174 -10.25 8.87 -4.83
N GLN A 175 -10.26 9.43 -3.62
CA GLN A 175 -9.20 10.32 -3.15
C GLN A 175 -7.87 9.58 -2.95
N ALA A 176 -7.90 8.36 -2.44
CA ALA A 176 -6.70 7.52 -2.31
C ALA A 176 -5.99 7.31 -3.66
N ILE A 177 -6.76 7.04 -4.72
CA ILE A 177 -6.22 6.87 -6.06
C ILE A 177 -5.63 8.18 -6.60
N VAL A 178 -6.34 9.30 -6.43
CA VAL A 178 -5.87 10.60 -6.90
C VAL A 178 -4.61 11.05 -6.17
N ASP A 179 -4.59 11.00 -4.84
CA ASP A 179 -3.46 11.46 -4.03
C ASP A 179 -2.22 10.60 -4.26
N GLY A 180 -2.38 9.27 -4.27
CA GLY A 180 -1.29 8.35 -4.59
C GLY A 180 -0.75 8.55 -6.01
N ALA A 181 -1.63 8.74 -7.01
CA ALA A 181 -1.17 9.04 -8.36
C ALA A 181 -0.41 10.39 -8.44
N VAL A 182 -0.91 11.44 -7.80
CA VAL A 182 -0.22 12.75 -7.72
C VAL A 182 1.13 12.62 -7.01
N LEU A 183 1.23 11.83 -5.94
CA LEU A 183 2.48 11.56 -5.24
C LEU A 183 3.47 10.77 -6.10
N SER A 184 2.99 9.76 -6.85
CA SER A 184 3.87 8.97 -7.73
C SER A 184 4.46 9.80 -8.87
N VAL A 185 3.70 10.72 -9.48
CA VAL A 185 4.24 11.61 -10.52
C VAL A 185 5.11 12.72 -9.95
N LYS A 186 4.85 13.17 -8.71
CA LYS A 186 5.77 14.04 -7.99
C LYS A 186 7.12 13.36 -7.82
N ARG A 187 7.14 12.14 -7.25
CA ARG A 187 8.36 11.32 -7.11
C ARG A 187 9.06 11.10 -8.46
N ALA A 188 8.30 10.82 -9.52
CA ALA A 188 8.84 10.65 -10.86
C ALA A 188 9.39 11.95 -11.47
N HIS A 189 8.80 13.11 -11.18
CA HIS A 189 9.32 14.40 -11.63
C HIS A 189 10.62 14.74 -10.87
N GLU A 190 10.64 14.52 -9.56
CA GLU A 190 11.79 14.80 -8.71
C GLU A 190 12.98 13.87 -8.99
N SER A 191 12.72 12.68 -9.54
CA SER A 191 13.75 11.72 -9.99
C SER A 191 14.25 11.92 -11.43
N LEU A 192 13.84 13.00 -12.11
CA LEU A 192 14.18 13.22 -13.52
C LEU A 192 15.70 13.27 -13.75
N VAL A 193 16.18 12.39 -14.62
CA VAL A 193 17.61 12.25 -14.94
C VAL A 193 17.81 11.96 -16.43
N LYS A 194 18.98 12.29 -16.96
CA LYS A 194 19.34 11.87 -18.32
C LYS A 194 19.50 10.34 -18.36
N GLY A 195 18.92 9.73 -19.37
CA GLY A 195 18.98 8.29 -19.57
C GLY A 195 18.63 7.88 -20.97
N ARG A 196 18.60 6.56 -21.22
CA ARG A 196 18.28 5.96 -22.51
C ARG A 196 17.23 4.88 -22.35
N LEU A 197 16.51 4.67 -23.43
CA LEU A 197 15.45 3.69 -23.52
C LEU A 197 15.85 2.58 -24.49
N SER A 198 15.52 1.35 -24.13
CA SER A 198 15.55 0.21 -25.05
C SER A 198 14.33 -0.67 -24.88
N VAL A 199 14.01 -1.40 -25.95
CA VAL A 199 12.85 -2.27 -26.03
C VAL A 199 13.30 -3.72 -26.17
N GLY A 200 12.75 -4.56 -25.31
CA GLY A 200 12.89 -6.01 -25.36
C GLY A 200 11.53 -6.67 -25.55
N LYS A 201 11.54 -7.89 -26.08
CA LYS A 201 10.34 -8.71 -26.26
C LYS A 201 10.63 -10.13 -25.85
N ILE A 202 9.69 -10.75 -25.13
CA ILE A 202 9.78 -12.16 -24.77
C ILE A 202 8.42 -12.81 -24.87
N ARG A 203 8.40 -14.07 -25.30
CA ARG A 203 7.19 -14.88 -25.33
C ARG A 203 6.95 -15.53 -23.97
N ILE A 204 5.71 -15.50 -23.50
CA ILE A 204 5.28 -16.12 -22.25
C ILE A 204 4.24 -17.20 -22.58
N GLU A 205 4.58 -18.43 -22.26
CA GLU A 205 3.65 -19.56 -22.40
C GLU A 205 2.85 -19.75 -21.10
N ASP A 206 1.65 -20.32 -21.24
CA ASP A 206 0.86 -20.83 -20.11
C ASP A 206 0.51 -19.80 -19.01
N VAL A 207 0.12 -18.60 -19.42
CA VAL A 207 -0.37 -17.53 -18.51
C VAL A 207 -1.70 -16.92 -18.93
N ASN A 208 -2.13 -17.16 -20.17
CA ASN A 208 -3.38 -16.65 -20.70
C ASN A 208 -3.97 -17.60 -21.75
N ILE A 209 -5.31 -17.66 -21.83
CA ILE A 209 -6.05 -18.29 -22.93
C ILE A 209 -7.18 -17.35 -23.39
N ASN A 210 -7.83 -17.66 -24.51
CA ASN A 210 -8.95 -16.85 -25.01
C ASN A 210 -10.27 -17.31 -24.36
N ARG A 211 -10.96 -16.44 -23.61
CA ARG A 211 -12.24 -16.76 -22.94
C ARG A 211 -13.48 -16.65 -23.85
N SER A 212 -13.28 -16.13 -25.06
CA SER A 212 -14.30 -15.95 -26.09
C SER A 212 -13.82 -16.45 -27.45
N LEU A 213 -13.17 -17.63 -27.45
CA LEU A 213 -12.56 -18.22 -28.65
C LEU A 213 -13.55 -18.39 -29.82
N TYR A 214 -14.83 -18.66 -29.55
CA TYR A 214 -15.87 -18.70 -30.58
C TYR A 214 -15.99 -17.36 -31.33
N ALA A 215 -15.97 -16.23 -30.62
CA ALA A 215 -15.99 -14.91 -31.24
C ALA A 215 -14.70 -14.60 -32.00
N TYR A 216 -13.54 -14.93 -31.43
CA TYR A 216 -12.26 -14.80 -32.13
C TYR A 216 -12.26 -15.56 -33.47
N GLN A 217 -12.86 -16.76 -33.52
CA GLN A 217 -12.94 -17.58 -34.73
C GLN A 217 -13.81 -16.97 -35.84
N ALA A 218 -14.66 -15.99 -35.54
CA ALA A 218 -15.43 -15.25 -36.54
C ALA A 218 -14.55 -14.29 -37.37
N ASN A 219 -13.38 -13.87 -36.85
CA ASN A 219 -12.43 -13.10 -37.64
C ASN A 219 -11.97 -13.88 -38.89
N PRO A 220 -11.70 -13.20 -40.02
CA PRO A 220 -11.33 -13.85 -41.27
C PRO A 220 -10.18 -14.84 -41.09
N LYS A 221 -10.34 -16.06 -41.62
CA LYS A 221 -9.31 -17.11 -41.50
C LYS A 221 -7.96 -16.65 -42.06
N SER A 222 -7.95 -15.92 -43.17
CA SER A 222 -6.74 -15.35 -43.77
C SER A 222 -6.00 -14.34 -42.89
N GLU A 223 -6.70 -13.71 -41.94
CA GLU A 223 -6.09 -12.85 -40.93
C GLU A 223 -5.60 -13.66 -39.75
N ARG A 224 -6.40 -14.60 -39.25
CA ARG A 224 -6.03 -15.49 -38.13
C ARG A 224 -4.78 -16.31 -38.42
N ASP A 225 -4.64 -16.81 -39.65
CA ASP A 225 -3.49 -17.61 -40.09
C ASP A 225 -2.15 -16.82 -40.08
N LYS A 226 -2.18 -15.49 -39.86
CA LYS A 226 -0.97 -14.66 -39.68
C LYS A 226 -0.40 -14.73 -38.26
N TYR A 227 -1.15 -15.27 -37.31
CA TYR A 227 -0.78 -15.32 -35.91
C TYR A 227 -0.67 -16.77 -35.47
N GLN A 228 0.31 -17.04 -34.60
CA GLN A 228 0.54 -18.39 -34.06
C GLN A 228 -0.54 -18.80 -33.06
N ASP A 229 -1.07 -17.83 -32.30
CA ASP A 229 -1.96 -18.09 -31.16
C ASP A 229 -3.21 -17.18 -31.19
N GLU A 230 -4.26 -17.64 -30.52
CA GLU A 230 -5.54 -16.95 -30.38
C GLU A 230 -5.55 -15.88 -29.28
N VAL A 231 -4.42 -15.68 -28.62
CA VAL A 231 -4.12 -14.57 -27.68
C VAL A 231 -2.73 -14.03 -27.96
N ASP A 232 -2.45 -12.81 -27.52
CA ASP A 232 -1.07 -12.28 -27.57
C ASP A 232 -0.21 -12.89 -26.46
N LYS A 233 0.86 -13.60 -26.88
CA LYS A 233 1.83 -14.27 -26.00
C LYS A 233 3.12 -13.49 -25.79
N GLU A 234 3.29 -12.37 -26.49
CA GLU A 234 4.50 -11.54 -26.41
C GLU A 234 4.34 -10.45 -25.34
N LEU A 235 5.22 -10.44 -24.34
CA LEU A 235 5.45 -9.31 -23.46
C LEU A 235 6.45 -8.36 -24.12
N THR A 236 6.08 -7.09 -24.22
CA THR A 236 7.00 -6.01 -24.65
C THR A 236 7.43 -5.22 -23.42
N MET A 237 8.74 -5.00 -23.25
CA MET A 237 9.34 -4.26 -22.14
C MET A 237 10.09 -3.03 -22.67
N LEU A 238 9.81 -1.86 -22.10
CA LEU A 238 10.57 -0.63 -22.26
C LEU A 238 11.42 -0.43 -21.00
N LYS A 239 12.74 -0.44 -21.13
CA LYS A 239 13.71 -0.35 -20.03
C LYS A 239 14.25 1.08 -19.94
N PHE A 240 14.32 1.63 -18.72
CA PHE A 240 14.80 2.98 -18.41
C PHE A 240 16.19 2.89 -17.78
N THR A 241 17.22 3.25 -18.53
CA THR A 241 18.62 3.18 -18.06
C THR A 241 19.17 4.58 -17.83
N ARG A 242 19.66 4.87 -16.62
CA ARG A 242 20.28 6.15 -16.26
C ARG A 242 21.67 6.26 -16.89
N ASP A 243 21.97 7.42 -17.47
CA ASP A 243 23.23 7.64 -18.22
C ASP A 243 24.45 7.75 -17.29
N SER A 244 24.30 8.31 -16.09
CA SER A 244 25.43 8.61 -15.21
C SER A 244 26.18 7.38 -14.70
N ASP A 245 25.50 6.24 -14.58
CA ASP A 245 26.04 5.01 -13.96
C ASP A 245 25.51 3.72 -14.60
N SER A 246 24.75 3.82 -15.69
CA SER A 246 24.15 2.66 -16.39
C SER A 246 23.22 1.80 -15.53
N LYS A 247 22.75 2.30 -14.38
CA LYS A 247 21.74 1.62 -13.56
C LYS A 247 20.36 1.73 -14.19
N VAL A 248 19.58 0.67 -14.10
CA VAL A 248 18.18 0.68 -14.54
C VAL A 248 17.33 1.32 -13.44
N THR A 249 16.57 2.35 -13.79
CA THR A 249 15.64 3.02 -12.86
C THR A 249 14.24 2.43 -12.92
N GLY A 250 13.85 1.81 -14.03
CA GLY A 250 12.56 1.14 -14.11
C GLY A 250 12.34 0.39 -15.40
N VAL A 251 11.26 -0.39 -15.40
CA VAL A 251 10.75 -1.06 -16.59
C VAL A 251 9.25 -0.83 -16.71
N LEU A 252 8.79 -0.62 -17.94
CA LEU A 252 7.37 -0.54 -18.27
C LEU A 252 7.04 -1.62 -19.30
N THR A 253 6.09 -2.49 -18.97
CA THR A 253 5.73 -3.65 -19.80
C THR A 253 4.28 -3.58 -20.28
N TRP A 254 4.03 -4.22 -21.43
CA TRP A 254 2.69 -4.47 -21.98
C TRP A 254 2.53 -5.96 -22.22
N PHE A 255 1.54 -6.56 -21.57
CA PHE A 255 1.22 -7.98 -21.72
C PHE A 255 -0.27 -8.25 -21.46
N SER A 256 -0.86 -9.15 -22.24
CA SER A 256 -2.29 -9.45 -22.25
C SER A 256 -2.65 -10.56 -21.27
N VAL A 257 -3.10 -10.22 -20.06
CA VAL A 257 -3.67 -11.18 -19.10
C VAL A 257 -4.60 -10.44 -18.15
N HIS A 258 -5.86 -10.85 -18.10
CA HIS A 258 -6.89 -10.23 -17.26
C HIS A 258 -6.55 -10.36 -15.76
N GLY A 259 -6.85 -9.34 -14.95
CA GLY A 259 -6.63 -9.35 -13.51
C GLY A 259 -7.77 -10.03 -12.75
N THR A 260 -8.07 -11.27 -13.13
CA THR A 260 -9.15 -12.13 -12.59
C THR A 260 -8.61 -13.49 -12.16
N SER A 261 -7.36 -13.53 -11.69
CA SER A 261 -6.84 -14.76 -11.08
C SER A 261 -7.40 -14.97 -9.68
N LEU A 262 -7.66 -13.89 -8.94
CA LEU A 262 -8.52 -13.90 -7.78
C LEU A 262 -9.97 -13.95 -8.26
N TYR A 263 -10.71 -14.96 -7.82
CA TYR A 263 -12.07 -15.23 -8.29
C TYR A 263 -13.09 -14.27 -7.67
N MET A 264 -14.31 -14.28 -8.20
CA MET A 264 -15.42 -13.45 -7.72
C MET A 264 -15.74 -13.62 -6.23
N ASN A 265 -15.44 -14.78 -5.64
CA ASN A 265 -15.64 -15.02 -4.21
C ASN A 265 -14.48 -14.54 -3.31
N ASN A 266 -13.41 -13.97 -3.88
CA ASN A 266 -12.36 -13.30 -3.10
C ASN A 266 -12.89 -11.97 -2.53
N THR A 267 -12.55 -11.72 -1.27
CA THR A 267 -12.93 -10.50 -0.53
C THR A 267 -11.72 -9.70 -0.04
N LEU A 268 -10.49 -10.12 -0.32
CA LEU A 268 -9.27 -9.42 0.08
C LEU A 268 -8.77 -8.50 -1.02
N VAL A 269 -8.39 -7.27 -0.67
CA VAL A 269 -7.83 -6.32 -1.61
C VAL A 269 -6.43 -6.76 -2.06
N ALA A 270 -6.19 -6.74 -3.39
CA ALA A 270 -4.90 -7.06 -3.99
C ALA A 270 -4.76 -6.54 -5.44
N GLY A 271 -3.51 -6.39 -5.91
CA GLY A 271 -3.19 -5.97 -7.28
C GLY A 271 -3.33 -7.09 -8.34
N ASP A 272 -3.85 -8.25 -7.95
CA ASP A 272 -3.97 -9.47 -8.76
C ASP A 272 -2.63 -9.90 -9.41
N ASN A 273 -2.66 -10.67 -10.50
CA ASN A 273 -1.47 -11.28 -11.09
C ASN A 273 -0.42 -10.26 -11.57
N LYS A 274 -0.82 -9.08 -12.03
CA LYS A 274 0.08 -8.01 -12.45
C LYS A 274 0.70 -7.28 -11.26
N GLY A 275 -0.06 -7.07 -10.17
CA GLY A 275 0.47 -6.58 -8.90
C GLY A 275 1.53 -7.51 -8.33
N VAL A 276 1.27 -8.83 -8.34
CA VAL A 276 2.26 -9.86 -7.99
C VAL A 276 3.50 -9.78 -8.88
N SER A 277 3.32 -9.67 -10.20
CA SER A 277 4.44 -9.59 -11.15
C SER A 277 5.34 -8.38 -10.88
N ALA A 278 4.73 -7.22 -10.60
CA ALA A 278 5.43 -5.99 -10.26
C ALA A 278 6.20 -6.12 -8.94
N TYR A 279 5.52 -6.59 -7.89
CA TYR A 279 6.12 -6.83 -6.59
C TYR A 279 7.33 -7.77 -6.69
N LEU A 280 7.20 -8.91 -7.36
CA LEU A 280 8.27 -9.88 -7.50
C LEU A 280 9.49 -9.32 -8.25
N LEU A 281 9.27 -8.52 -9.30
CA LEU A 281 10.37 -7.90 -10.04
C LEU A 281 11.06 -6.80 -9.24
N GLU A 282 10.30 -5.96 -8.53
CA GLU A 282 10.84 -4.92 -7.64
C GLU A 282 11.69 -5.55 -6.51
N GLN A 283 11.24 -6.65 -5.92
CA GLN A 283 12.01 -7.39 -4.91
C GLN A 283 13.26 -8.06 -5.50
N ALA A 284 13.16 -8.67 -6.69
CA ALA A 284 14.27 -9.42 -7.30
C ALA A 284 15.49 -8.54 -7.65
N VAL A 285 15.26 -7.26 -7.97
CA VAL A 285 16.35 -6.35 -8.36
C VAL A 285 16.85 -5.46 -7.21
N ARG A 286 16.13 -5.43 -6.08
CA ARG A 286 16.48 -4.63 -4.91
C ARG A 286 17.88 -5.00 -4.40
N GLY A 287 18.71 -3.99 -4.16
CA GLY A 287 20.09 -4.17 -3.68
C GLY A 287 21.07 -4.77 -4.70
N THR A 288 20.64 -5.01 -5.95
CA THR A 288 21.56 -5.45 -7.01
C THR A 288 22.34 -4.26 -7.58
N ASN A 289 23.55 -4.50 -8.08
CA ASN A 289 24.37 -3.42 -8.68
C ASN A 289 23.77 -2.85 -9.98
N GLY A 290 22.84 -3.56 -10.62
CA GLY A 290 22.29 -3.21 -11.94
C GLY A 290 21.02 -2.35 -11.92
N ALA A 291 20.37 -2.19 -10.77
CA ALA A 291 19.18 -1.37 -10.59
C ALA A 291 19.41 -0.26 -9.55
N THR A 292 18.58 0.77 -9.58
CA THR A 292 18.55 1.78 -8.51
C THR A 292 17.69 1.30 -7.33
N ASP A 293 17.92 1.87 -6.14
CA ASP A 293 17.16 1.49 -4.95
C ASP A 293 15.67 1.88 -5.04
N ASP A 294 15.37 2.92 -5.82
CA ASP A 294 14.04 3.44 -6.15
C ASP A 294 13.45 2.82 -7.44
N PHE A 295 13.90 1.62 -7.84
CA PHE A 295 13.45 0.96 -9.06
C PHE A 295 11.92 0.74 -9.09
N VAL A 296 11.30 1.01 -10.25
CA VAL A 296 9.85 0.84 -10.44
C VAL A 296 9.53 -0.13 -11.58
N ALA A 297 8.67 -1.14 -11.32
CA ALA A 297 8.22 -2.11 -12.31
C ALA A 297 6.75 -1.93 -12.69
N GLY A 298 6.47 -1.40 -13.88
CA GLY A 298 5.12 -1.21 -14.41
C GLY A 298 4.68 -2.39 -15.27
N PHE A 299 3.59 -3.06 -14.88
CA PHE A 299 2.95 -4.12 -15.67
C PHE A 299 1.63 -3.62 -16.26
N SER A 300 1.69 -2.89 -17.36
CA SER A 300 0.48 -2.41 -18.05
C SER A 300 -0.26 -3.54 -18.76
N GLN A 301 -1.57 -3.35 -18.92
CA GLN A 301 -2.38 -4.21 -19.76
C GLN A 301 -2.10 -3.98 -21.25
N ALA A 302 -2.48 -4.97 -22.06
CA ALA A 302 -2.50 -4.87 -23.52
C ALA A 302 -3.89 -5.24 -24.07
N ALA A 303 -4.00 -6.37 -24.78
CA ALA A 303 -5.29 -6.88 -25.25
C ALA A 303 -5.97 -7.67 -24.12
N VAL A 304 -6.66 -6.97 -23.21
CA VAL A 304 -7.18 -7.58 -21.97
C VAL A 304 -8.55 -8.24 -22.13
N ALA A 305 -9.38 -7.78 -23.09
CA ALA A 305 -10.82 -8.04 -23.11
C ALA A 305 -11.23 -9.51 -23.24
N ASP A 306 -10.55 -10.28 -24.09
CA ASP A 306 -10.88 -11.68 -24.38
C ASP A 306 -9.82 -12.66 -23.88
N THR A 307 -8.90 -12.18 -23.04
CA THR A 307 -7.89 -13.01 -22.39
C THR A 307 -8.32 -13.35 -20.98
N THR A 308 -7.91 -14.51 -20.47
CA THR A 308 -8.14 -14.92 -19.08
C THR A 308 -6.89 -15.59 -18.50
N PRO A 309 -6.55 -15.36 -17.22
CA PRO A 309 -5.50 -16.09 -16.52
C PRO A 309 -5.91 -17.52 -16.13
N ASN A 310 -7.18 -17.90 -16.32
CA ASN A 310 -7.74 -19.19 -15.94
C ASN A 310 -7.42 -20.26 -17.00
N VAL A 311 -6.13 -20.61 -17.06
CA VAL A 311 -5.51 -21.40 -18.13
C VAL A 311 -5.96 -22.86 -18.22
N GLU A 312 -6.63 -23.41 -17.21
CA GLU A 312 -7.17 -24.79 -17.27
C GLU A 312 -8.50 -24.86 -18.05
N GLY A 313 -9.01 -23.72 -18.52
CA GLY A 313 -10.23 -23.62 -19.31
C GLY A 313 -11.49 -23.48 -18.46
N ALA A 314 -12.63 -23.39 -19.15
CA ALA A 314 -13.94 -23.22 -18.53
C ALA A 314 -14.69 -24.55 -18.40
N TRP A 315 -15.18 -24.84 -17.19
CA TRP A 315 -15.77 -26.12 -16.84
C TRP A 315 -17.05 -25.96 -16.04
N CYS A 316 -17.91 -26.96 -16.15
CA CYS A 316 -19.17 -27.04 -15.44
C CYS A 316 -19.00 -27.53 -14.00
N GLU A 317 -19.61 -26.77 -13.09
CA GLU A 317 -19.61 -27.00 -11.64
C GLU A 317 -20.95 -27.53 -11.13
N ASP A 318 -21.80 -27.99 -12.05
CA ASP A 318 -23.06 -28.69 -11.78
C ASP A 318 -22.88 -30.19 -11.44
N GLY A 319 -21.63 -30.63 -11.25
CA GLY A 319 -21.26 -32.02 -11.00
C GLY A 319 -21.05 -32.88 -12.25
N SER A 320 -21.28 -32.35 -13.46
CA SER A 320 -21.05 -33.08 -14.71
C SER A 320 -19.57 -33.27 -15.05
N GLY A 321 -18.71 -32.33 -14.61
CA GLY A 321 -17.29 -32.31 -14.97
C GLY A 321 -17.03 -32.09 -16.46
N GLN A 322 -18.02 -31.59 -17.21
CA GLN A 322 -17.87 -31.28 -18.63
C GLN A 322 -17.28 -29.90 -18.84
N GLN A 323 -16.68 -29.66 -20.01
CA GLN A 323 -16.32 -28.30 -20.43
C GLN A 323 -17.61 -27.52 -20.72
N CYS A 324 -17.58 -26.21 -20.45
CA CYS A 324 -18.70 -25.36 -20.80
C CYS A 324 -18.97 -25.38 -22.30
N ASP A 325 -20.20 -25.07 -22.70
CA ASP A 325 -20.55 -24.94 -24.10
C ASP A 325 -19.68 -23.87 -24.78
N PHE A 326 -19.12 -24.23 -25.93
CA PHE A 326 -18.15 -23.41 -26.63
C PHE A 326 -18.71 -22.08 -27.14
N LYS A 327 -20.01 -22.03 -27.48
CA LYS A 327 -20.64 -20.86 -28.11
C LYS A 327 -21.21 -19.90 -27.10
N ASP A 328 -21.87 -20.41 -26.07
CA ASP A 328 -22.63 -19.60 -25.11
C ASP A 328 -22.08 -19.62 -23.68
N ALA A 329 -21.02 -20.40 -23.45
CA ALA A 329 -20.38 -20.58 -22.14
C ALA A 329 -21.33 -21.08 -21.05
N THR A 330 -22.30 -21.92 -21.40
CA THR A 330 -23.25 -22.48 -20.42
C THR A 330 -22.96 -23.93 -20.04
N CYS A 331 -23.57 -24.34 -18.93
CA CYS A 331 -23.64 -25.69 -18.42
C CYS A 331 -25.11 -26.09 -18.32
N ASN A 332 -25.53 -27.05 -19.16
CA ASN A 332 -26.94 -27.41 -19.31
C ASN A 332 -27.86 -26.18 -19.57
N GLY A 333 -27.35 -25.21 -20.35
CA GLY A 333 -28.06 -23.98 -20.69
C GLY A 333 -28.08 -22.92 -19.60
N LYS A 334 -27.31 -23.04 -18.52
CA LYS A 334 -27.15 -22.02 -17.47
C LYS A 334 -25.73 -21.48 -17.41
N ILE A 335 -25.56 -20.19 -17.16
CA ILE A 335 -24.24 -19.54 -17.12
C ILE A 335 -23.58 -19.61 -15.73
N ASP A 336 -24.38 -19.62 -14.66
CA ASP A 336 -23.96 -19.52 -13.25
C ASP A 336 -23.05 -20.66 -12.76
N THR A 337 -22.97 -21.75 -13.50
CA THR A 337 -22.16 -22.93 -13.17
C THR A 337 -20.99 -23.14 -14.13
N CYS A 338 -20.77 -22.24 -15.09
CA CYS A 338 -19.61 -22.28 -15.98
C CYS A 338 -18.50 -21.35 -15.46
N HIS A 339 -17.41 -21.94 -14.95
CA HIS A 339 -16.30 -21.19 -14.39
C HIS A 339 -14.97 -21.54 -15.06
N GLY A 340 -14.18 -20.51 -15.32
CA GLY A 340 -12.77 -20.61 -15.68
C GLY A 340 -11.95 -21.09 -14.49
N ARG A 341 -11.01 -22.00 -14.74
CA ARG A 341 -10.14 -22.58 -13.71
C ARG A 341 -8.69 -22.12 -13.87
N GLY A 342 -8.13 -21.53 -12.82
CA GLY A 342 -6.71 -21.24 -12.72
C GLY A 342 -5.87 -22.48 -12.37
N PRO A 343 -4.52 -22.38 -12.41
CA PRO A 343 -3.59 -23.53 -12.24
C PRO A 343 -3.69 -24.30 -10.91
N PHE A 344 -4.37 -23.72 -9.92
CA PHE A 344 -4.55 -24.29 -8.59
C PHE A 344 -6.03 -24.34 -8.19
N TRP A 345 -6.91 -24.56 -9.17
CA TRP A 345 -8.33 -24.77 -8.92
C TRP A 345 -8.57 -25.91 -7.91
N GLY A 346 -9.59 -25.73 -7.05
CA GLY A 346 -10.01 -26.72 -6.06
C GLY A 346 -9.42 -26.54 -4.65
N LEU A 347 -8.53 -25.55 -4.43
CA LEU A 347 -8.03 -25.22 -3.10
C LEU A 347 -9.00 -24.41 -2.23
N ASN A 348 -10.07 -23.87 -2.83
CA ASN A 348 -11.07 -23.03 -2.16
C ASN A 348 -10.45 -21.82 -1.43
N ASP A 349 -9.43 -21.21 -2.03
CA ASP A 349 -8.65 -20.07 -1.49
C ASP A 349 -8.96 -18.74 -2.21
N GLY A 350 -10.13 -18.65 -2.86
CA GLY A 350 -10.50 -17.49 -3.67
C GLY A 350 -9.63 -17.25 -4.90
N GLY A 351 -8.82 -18.24 -5.33
CA GLY A 351 -7.89 -18.09 -6.44
C GLY A 351 -6.52 -17.55 -6.03
N THR A 352 -6.25 -17.38 -4.73
CA THR A 352 -4.99 -16.83 -4.20
C THR A 352 -3.75 -17.51 -4.79
N LYS A 353 -3.69 -18.84 -4.77
CA LYS A 353 -2.54 -19.57 -5.31
C LYS A 353 -2.45 -19.53 -6.83
N SER A 354 -3.58 -19.55 -7.52
CA SER A 354 -3.64 -19.33 -8.98
C SER A 354 -3.08 -17.95 -9.33
N CYS A 355 -3.47 -16.91 -8.60
CA CYS A 355 -3.01 -15.54 -8.77
C CYS A 355 -1.51 -15.39 -8.59
N TRP A 356 -0.98 -15.90 -7.47
CA TRP A 356 0.46 -15.92 -7.23
C TRP A 356 1.21 -16.65 -8.36
N GLU A 357 0.72 -17.80 -8.80
CA GLU A 357 1.40 -18.59 -9.83
C GLU A 357 1.40 -17.91 -11.20
N ILE A 358 0.27 -17.34 -11.63
CA ILE A 358 0.21 -16.60 -12.91
C ILE A 358 1.12 -15.38 -12.85
N GLY A 359 1.07 -14.61 -11.76
CA GLY A 359 1.96 -13.46 -11.56
C GLY A 359 3.44 -13.87 -11.56
N ARG A 360 3.79 -14.97 -10.88
CA ARG A 360 5.15 -15.52 -10.86
C ARG A 360 5.63 -15.98 -12.23
N ARG A 361 4.77 -16.60 -13.05
CA ARG A 361 5.10 -17.02 -14.44
C ARG A 361 5.42 -15.81 -15.32
N VAL A 362 4.62 -14.74 -15.21
CA VAL A 362 4.85 -13.48 -15.92
C VAL A 362 6.15 -12.83 -15.44
N PHE A 363 6.32 -12.69 -14.12
CA PHE A 363 7.55 -12.20 -13.48
C PHE A 363 8.79 -12.94 -14.00
N LYS A 364 8.80 -14.28 -14.00
CA LYS A 364 9.96 -15.07 -14.43
C LYS A 364 10.41 -14.76 -15.85
N GLN A 365 9.48 -14.55 -16.78
CA GLN A 365 9.85 -14.17 -18.14
C GLN A 365 10.27 -12.70 -18.22
N ALA A 366 9.63 -11.81 -17.47
CA ALA A 366 10.04 -10.41 -17.38
C ALA A 366 11.46 -10.26 -16.80
N ASP A 367 11.78 -10.95 -15.72
CA ASP A 367 13.11 -10.99 -15.09
C ASP A 367 14.17 -11.56 -16.05
N LYS A 368 13.84 -12.65 -16.74
CA LYS A 368 14.70 -13.19 -17.80
C LYS A 368 14.96 -12.18 -18.92
N LEU A 369 13.92 -11.48 -19.39
CA LEU A 369 14.06 -10.44 -20.42
C LEU A 369 14.88 -9.25 -19.89
N TYR A 370 14.66 -8.84 -18.65
CA TYR A 370 15.43 -7.79 -17.98
C TYR A 370 16.93 -8.15 -17.96
N GLY A 371 17.29 -9.35 -17.53
CA GLY A 371 18.69 -9.82 -17.54
C GLY A 371 19.29 -9.87 -18.96
N GLN A 372 18.50 -10.30 -19.96
CA GLN A 372 18.92 -10.27 -21.37
C GLN A 372 19.20 -8.83 -21.84
N MET A 373 18.32 -7.89 -21.50
CA MET A 373 18.47 -6.47 -21.85
C MET A 373 19.61 -5.78 -21.09
N GLN A 374 19.94 -6.22 -19.88
CA GLN A 374 21.16 -5.78 -19.19
C GLN A 374 22.42 -6.30 -19.89
N GLY A 375 22.39 -7.53 -20.41
CA GLY A 375 23.44 -8.11 -21.25
C GLY A 375 23.53 -7.51 -22.66
N GLY A 376 22.72 -6.50 -22.98
CA GLY A 376 22.74 -5.78 -24.26
C GLY A 376 21.74 -6.30 -25.31
N ALA A 377 20.92 -7.31 -24.99
CA ALA A 377 19.89 -7.79 -25.91
C ALA A 377 18.66 -6.86 -25.88
N GLY A 378 18.51 -5.99 -26.88
CA GLY A 378 17.38 -5.08 -26.98
C GLY A 378 17.53 -4.17 -28.20
N VAL A 379 16.46 -3.46 -28.55
CA VAL A 379 16.47 -2.46 -29.61
C VAL A 379 16.49 -1.07 -28.95
N PRO A 380 17.51 -0.23 -29.18
CA PRO A 380 17.50 1.13 -28.66
C PRO A 380 16.32 1.92 -29.23
N VAL A 381 15.69 2.74 -28.40
CA VAL A 381 14.76 3.76 -28.90
C VAL A 381 15.59 4.90 -29.51
N THR A 382 15.23 5.29 -30.73
CA THR A 382 15.96 6.29 -31.52
C THR A 382 15.01 7.36 -32.06
N GLY A 383 15.51 8.59 -32.18
CA GLY A 383 14.76 9.79 -32.49
C GLY A 383 14.51 10.65 -31.24
N LYS A 384 14.79 11.95 -31.33
CA LYS A 384 14.69 12.88 -30.19
C LYS A 384 13.26 13.32 -29.81
N SER A 385 12.29 13.14 -30.70
CA SER A 385 10.93 13.65 -30.49
C SER A 385 10.22 12.93 -29.34
N VAL A 386 9.66 13.70 -28.40
CA VAL A 386 8.80 13.19 -27.31
C VAL A 386 7.48 13.95 -27.33
N LEU A 387 6.43 13.32 -27.83
CA LEU A 387 5.16 13.99 -28.11
C LEU A 387 3.99 13.17 -27.60
N GLY A 388 2.92 13.86 -27.24
CA GLY A 388 1.63 13.28 -26.94
C GLY A 388 0.53 14.19 -27.44
N TYR A 389 -0.62 13.63 -27.77
CA TYR A 389 -1.83 14.41 -27.98
C TYR A 389 -2.99 13.78 -27.26
N HIS A 390 -3.98 14.59 -26.95
CA HIS A 390 -5.28 14.16 -26.47
C HIS A 390 -6.39 14.90 -27.21
N SER A 391 -7.49 14.19 -27.46
CA SER A 391 -8.72 14.72 -28.01
C SER A 391 -9.89 13.95 -27.41
N PHE A 392 -10.90 14.67 -26.91
CA PHE A 392 -12.19 14.05 -26.63
C PHE A 392 -12.98 13.90 -27.93
N LYS A 393 -13.69 12.79 -28.06
CA LYS A 393 -14.61 12.58 -29.17
C LYS A 393 -15.95 12.10 -28.66
N ASN A 394 -17.03 12.72 -29.15
CA ASN A 394 -18.37 12.21 -28.95
C ASN A 394 -18.63 11.06 -29.94
N PHE A 395 -18.82 9.86 -29.42
CA PHE A 395 -19.14 8.63 -30.17
C PHE A 395 -20.65 8.38 -30.28
N SER A 396 -21.53 9.23 -29.73
CA SER A 396 -22.98 8.99 -29.82
C SER A 396 -23.51 8.93 -31.26
N ASP A 397 -22.84 9.62 -32.19
CA ASP A 397 -23.26 9.71 -33.58
C ASP A 397 -22.12 9.97 -34.57
N PHE A 398 -20.87 9.64 -34.21
CA PHE A 398 -19.72 9.99 -35.02
C PHE A 398 -19.69 9.22 -36.36
N THR A 399 -19.71 9.96 -37.46
CA THR A 399 -19.65 9.43 -38.83
C THR A 399 -18.26 9.65 -39.43
N PHE A 400 -17.73 8.63 -40.11
CA PHE A 400 -16.40 8.63 -40.73
C PHE A 400 -16.36 7.70 -41.95
N GLN A 401 -15.25 7.72 -42.69
CA GLN A 401 -15.05 6.86 -43.86
C GLN A 401 -14.14 5.68 -43.49
N LEU A 402 -14.56 4.48 -43.88
CA LEU A 402 -13.73 3.28 -43.84
C LEU A 402 -12.67 3.33 -44.97
N PRO A 403 -11.59 2.54 -44.89
CA PRO A 403 -10.56 2.51 -45.94
C PRO A 403 -11.08 2.17 -47.34
N ASN A 404 -12.20 1.45 -47.44
CA ASN A 404 -12.86 1.12 -48.70
C ASN A 404 -13.77 2.24 -49.26
N GLY A 405 -13.82 3.41 -48.60
CA GLY A 405 -14.65 4.55 -49.00
C GLY A 405 -16.12 4.46 -48.60
N THR A 406 -16.50 3.47 -47.78
CA THR A 406 -17.88 3.35 -47.25
C THR A 406 -18.02 4.19 -45.98
N SER A 407 -19.13 4.90 -45.85
CA SER A 407 -19.44 5.65 -44.63
C SER A 407 -19.82 4.68 -43.51
N ALA A 408 -19.18 4.82 -42.35
CA ALA A 408 -19.52 4.12 -41.11
C ALA A 408 -19.89 5.15 -40.03
N LYS A 409 -20.57 4.67 -38.98
CA LYS A 409 -21.02 5.51 -37.87
C LYS A 409 -20.98 4.74 -36.54
N THR A 410 -20.62 5.41 -35.46
CA THR A 410 -20.76 4.92 -34.08
C THR A 410 -22.12 5.27 -33.47
N CYS A 411 -22.46 4.60 -32.37
CA CYS A 411 -23.76 4.72 -31.71
C CYS A 411 -23.62 5.27 -30.28
N ALA A 412 -24.71 5.84 -29.75
CA ALA A 412 -24.80 6.13 -28.33
C ALA A 412 -24.59 4.83 -27.53
N ALA A 413 -23.89 4.93 -26.39
CA ALA A 413 -23.48 3.78 -25.61
C ALA A 413 -24.69 2.88 -25.23
N ALA A 414 -24.64 1.59 -25.54
CA ALA A 414 -25.67 0.64 -25.14
C ALA A 414 -25.09 -0.74 -24.84
N PHE A 415 -25.64 -1.38 -23.80
CA PHE A 415 -25.27 -2.72 -23.35
C PHE A 415 -26.23 -3.76 -23.94
N GLY A 416 -25.68 -4.84 -24.46
CA GLY A 416 -26.44 -5.96 -25.00
C GLY A 416 -26.92 -6.92 -23.92
N TYR A 417 -27.80 -7.87 -24.27
CA TYR A 417 -28.23 -8.93 -23.33
C TYR A 417 -27.06 -9.71 -22.74
N SER A 418 -26.06 -10.06 -23.57
CA SER A 418 -24.89 -10.81 -23.11
C SER A 418 -23.95 -10.04 -22.18
N PHE A 419 -24.14 -8.72 -21.98
CA PHE A 419 -23.47 -8.01 -20.88
C PHE A 419 -23.92 -8.57 -19.52
N ALA A 420 -25.20 -8.91 -19.35
CA ALA A 420 -25.71 -9.46 -18.10
C ALA A 420 -25.30 -10.93 -17.86
N ALA A 421 -24.83 -11.63 -18.88
CA ALA A 421 -24.35 -13.00 -18.76
C ALA A 421 -22.98 -13.11 -18.07
N GLY A 422 -22.22 -12.02 -17.95
CA GLY A 422 -20.85 -12.08 -17.45
C GLY A 422 -19.94 -12.95 -18.34
N THR A 423 -18.83 -13.42 -17.78
CA THR A 423 -17.86 -14.27 -18.48
C THR A 423 -17.59 -15.55 -17.70
N THR A 424 -16.77 -16.45 -18.24
CA THR A 424 -16.32 -17.62 -17.48
C THR A 424 -15.45 -17.24 -16.27
N ASP A 425 -14.84 -16.05 -16.26
CA ASP A 425 -14.02 -15.60 -15.11
C ASP A 425 -14.87 -15.09 -13.94
N GLY A 426 -16.13 -14.76 -14.22
CA GLY A 426 -17.11 -14.21 -13.31
C GLY A 426 -18.47 -14.23 -13.99
N PRO A 427 -19.23 -15.33 -13.86
CA PRO A 427 -20.51 -15.47 -14.53
C PRO A 427 -21.52 -14.49 -13.96
N GLY A 428 -22.39 -13.98 -14.83
CA GLY A 428 -23.44 -13.09 -14.45
C GLY A 428 -24.60 -13.79 -13.76
N TYR A 429 -25.62 -13.00 -13.44
CA TYR A 429 -26.85 -13.47 -12.80
C TYR A 429 -27.95 -13.78 -13.84
N PHE A 430 -28.96 -14.56 -13.45
CA PHE A 430 -30.16 -14.90 -14.23
C PHE A 430 -29.94 -15.85 -15.42
N ASP A 431 -31.00 -16.10 -16.20
CA ASP A 431 -31.01 -16.99 -17.36
C ASP A 431 -30.36 -16.37 -18.63
N PHE A 432 -29.51 -15.34 -18.49
CA PHE A 432 -28.80 -14.72 -19.61
C PHE A 432 -27.67 -15.62 -20.12
N LYS A 433 -27.40 -15.55 -21.43
CA LYS A 433 -26.33 -16.31 -22.09
C LYS A 433 -25.44 -15.43 -22.93
N GLN A 434 -24.21 -15.87 -23.15
CA GLN A 434 -23.35 -15.23 -24.14
C GLN A 434 -23.79 -15.62 -25.56
N GLY A 435 -23.74 -14.68 -26.51
CA GLY A 435 -24.22 -14.91 -27.86
C GLY A 435 -25.75 -14.92 -27.97
N ASP A 436 -26.45 -14.39 -26.96
CA ASP A 436 -27.92 -14.31 -26.95
C ASP A 436 -28.39 -13.25 -27.95
N SER A 437 -29.22 -13.66 -28.90
CA SER A 437 -29.88 -12.78 -29.87
C SER A 437 -31.09 -12.03 -29.31
N GLY A 438 -31.42 -12.21 -28.03
CA GLY A 438 -32.50 -11.53 -27.31
C GLY A 438 -33.77 -12.37 -27.18
N GLU A 439 -33.68 -13.67 -26.86
CA GLU A 439 -34.89 -14.49 -26.66
C GLU A 439 -35.68 -14.04 -25.41
N PRO A 440 -37.04 -13.98 -25.50
CA PRO A 440 -37.92 -13.42 -24.47
C PRO A 440 -38.02 -14.22 -23.16
N ASP A 441 -37.32 -15.36 -23.05
CA ASP A 441 -37.37 -16.25 -21.89
C ASP A 441 -36.28 -15.93 -20.83
N ALA A 442 -35.40 -14.95 -21.07
CA ALA A 442 -34.27 -14.60 -20.18
C ALA A 442 -34.67 -14.08 -18.78
N SER A 443 -35.96 -13.73 -18.57
CA SER A 443 -36.67 -13.67 -17.28
C SER A 443 -37.87 -12.70 -17.38
N PRO A 444 -39.10 -13.10 -16.95
CA PRO A 444 -40.26 -12.20 -16.86
C PRO A 444 -40.02 -10.96 -15.98
N PHE A 445 -39.07 -11.05 -15.04
CA PHE A 445 -38.68 -9.95 -14.16
C PHE A 445 -37.92 -8.85 -14.91
N TRP A 446 -37.02 -9.21 -15.84
CA TRP A 446 -36.26 -8.23 -16.64
C TRP A 446 -37.12 -7.54 -17.70
N ALA A 447 -38.13 -8.24 -18.26
CA ALA A 447 -39.16 -7.61 -19.10
C ALA A 447 -40.04 -6.60 -18.32
N LEU A 448 -40.05 -6.66 -16.99
CA LEU A 448 -40.73 -5.69 -16.13
C LEU A 448 -39.79 -4.55 -15.71
N VAL A 449 -38.53 -4.84 -15.37
CA VAL A 449 -37.51 -3.83 -14.99
C VAL A 449 -37.12 -2.94 -16.16
N SER A 450 -36.96 -3.49 -17.37
CA SER A 450 -36.69 -2.72 -18.60
C SER A 450 -37.77 -1.68 -18.91
N LYS A 451 -39.04 -1.91 -18.54
CA LYS A 451 -40.14 -0.93 -18.70
C LYS A 451 -40.01 0.31 -17.80
N PHE A 452 -39.17 0.26 -16.78
CA PHE A 452 -38.81 1.41 -15.94
C PHE A 452 -37.52 2.11 -16.43
N LEU A 453 -36.82 1.50 -17.39
CA LEU A 453 -35.71 2.08 -18.13
C LEU A 453 -36.24 2.69 -19.44
N ARG A 454 -35.43 3.54 -20.07
CA ARG A 454 -35.79 4.16 -21.35
C ARG A 454 -35.83 3.09 -22.46
N ASP A 455 -36.93 3.03 -23.21
CA ASP A 455 -37.01 2.20 -24.41
C ASP A 455 -36.05 2.73 -25.51
N PRO A 456 -35.22 1.88 -26.13
CA PRO A 456 -34.32 2.31 -27.19
C PRO A 456 -35.10 2.73 -28.44
N THR A 457 -34.66 3.79 -29.12
CA THR A 457 -35.28 4.26 -30.37
C THR A 457 -35.02 3.28 -31.51
N LYS A 458 -35.83 3.34 -32.58
CA LYS A 458 -35.61 2.50 -33.77
C LYS A 458 -34.26 2.76 -34.42
N GLU A 459 -33.83 4.02 -34.40
CA GLU A 459 -32.53 4.45 -34.91
C GLU A 459 -31.39 3.87 -34.09
N GLN A 460 -31.52 3.84 -32.77
CA GLN A 460 -30.53 3.27 -31.86
C GLN A 460 -30.44 1.74 -32.01
N VAL A 461 -31.57 1.05 -32.10
CA VAL A 461 -31.62 -0.40 -32.39
C VAL A 461 -30.97 -0.71 -33.74
N ALA A 462 -31.26 0.07 -34.78
CA ALA A 462 -30.64 -0.10 -36.09
C ALA A 462 -29.13 0.16 -36.08
N CYS A 463 -28.68 1.17 -35.34
CA CYS A 463 -27.26 1.50 -35.20
C CYS A 463 -26.49 0.39 -34.47
N GLN A 464 -27.04 -0.13 -33.37
CA GLN A 464 -26.40 -1.15 -32.53
C GLN A 464 -26.48 -2.56 -33.13
N SER A 465 -27.31 -2.79 -34.16
CA SER A 465 -27.50 -4.10 -34.78
C SER A 465 -26.16 -4.82 -35.11
N PRO A 466 -26.03 -6.14 -34.85
CA PRO A 466 -27.07 -7.07 -34.41
C PRO A 466 -27.32 -7.12 -32.88
N LYS A 467 -26.71 -6.25 -32.07
CA LYS A 467 -26.86 -6.28 -30.61
C LYS A 467 -28.32 -6.09 -30.17
N PRO A 468 -28.90 -7.04 -29.42
CA PRO A 468 -30.15 -6.82 -28.71
C PRO A 468 -29.87 -5.93 -27.49
N ILE A 469 -30.35 -4.69 -27.52
CA ILE A 469 -30.10 -3.72 -26.45
C ILE A 469 -30.85 -4.13 -25.18
N LEU A 470 -30.10 -4.34 -24.09
CA LEU A 470 -30.63 -4.50 -22.74
C LEU A 470 -30.74 -3.15 -22.01
N ILE A 471 -29.71 -2.30 -22.12
CA ILE A 471 -29.65 -1.00 -21.44
C ILE A 471 -29.16 0.07 -22.43
N ASP A 472 -30.02 1.06 -22.72
CA ASP A 472 -29.71 2.21 -23.59
C ASP A 472 -28.97 3.34 -22.82
N ALA A 473 -27.85 2.98 -22.18
CA ALA A 473 -27.20 3.80 -21.14
C ALA A 473 -26.72 5.18 -21.61
N GLY A 474 -26.29 5.32 -22.86
CA GLY A 474 -25.79 6.56 -23.45
C GLY A 474 -26.87 7.62 -23.65
N GLU A 475 -28.14 7.23 -23.61
CA GLU A 475 -29.30 8.11 -23.73
C GLU A 475 -29.94 8.45 -22.35
N ILE A 476 -29.41 7.88 -21.26
CA ILE A 476 -29.90 8.09 -19.89
C ILE A 476 -28.99 9.07 -19.16
N THR A 477 -29.59 10.17 -18.69
CA THR A 477 -28.88 11.27 -18.00
C THR A 477 -29.40 11.56 -16.59
N LEU A 478 -30.41 10.83 -16.12
CA LEU A 478 -30.88 10.90 -14.73
C LEU A 478 -30.48 9.62 -13.99
N PRO A 479 -29.96 9.72 -12.75
CA PRO A 479 -29.64 10.93 -11.99
C PRO A 479 -28.47 11.76 -12.54
N TYR A 480 -27.58 11.13 -13.32
CA TYR A 480 -26.52 11.72 -14.14
C TYR A 480 -26.18 10.71 -15.25
N ALA A 481 -25.18 10.96 -16.11
CA ALA A 481 -24.89 10.08 -17.26
C ALA A 481 -24.51 8.64 -16.83
N TRP A 482 -25.13 7.64 -17.47
CA TRP A 482 -24.91 6.22 -17.12
C TRP A 482 -23.68 5.62 -17.77
N ALA A 483 -23.34 6.03 -19.00
CA ALA A 483 -22.19 5.53 -19.75
C ALA A 483 -21.51 6.66 -20.57
N PRO A 484 -20.23 6.53 -20.92
CA PRO A 484 -19.52 7.53 -21.69
C PRO A 484 -19.93 7.52 -23.16
N ASN A 485 -20.55 8.61 -23.65
CA ASN A 485 -20.57 8.93 -25.08
C ASN A 485 -19.33 9.74 -25.50
N ILE A 486 -18.72 10.48 -24.59
CA ILE A 486 -17.50 11.25 -24.83
C ILE A 486 -16.31 10.42 -24.34
N VAL A 487 -15.42 10.02 -25.26
CA VAL A 487 -14.28 9.15 -24.99
C VAL A 487 -12.96 9.84 -25.32
N ASP A 488 -11.89 9.45 -24.63
CA ASP A 488 -10.53 9.92 -24.92
C ASP A 488 -9.95 9.24 -26.17
N ILE A 489 -9.30 10.05 -27.01
CA ILE A 489 -8.41 9.63 -28.09
C ILE A 489 -7.02 10.17 -27.75
N GLN A 490 -6.09 9.29 -27.41
CA GLN A 490 -4.73 9.68 -27.02
C GLN A 490 -3.70 8.71 -27.58
N MET A 491 -2.58 9.28 -28.04
CA MET A 491 -1.38 8.54 -28.39
C MET A 491 -0.14 9.30 -27.88
N LEU A 492 0.88 8.53 -27.50
CA LEU A 492 2.18 9.03 -27.07
C LEU A 492 3.28 8.50 -28.00
N ARG A 493 4.36 9.26 -28.17
CA ARG A 493 5.52 8.92 -28.98
C ARG A 493 6.80 9.30 -28.24
N VAL A 494 7.78 8.39 -28.23
CA VAL A 494 9.19 8.68 -27.97
C VAL A 494 10.02 8.03 -29.07
N GLY A 495 10.70 8.85 -29.87
CA GLY A 495 11.53 8.34 -30.97
C GLY A 495 10.73 7.48 -31.95
N ASN A 496 11.08 6.20 -32.08
CA ASN A 496 10.38 5.20 -32.88
C ASN A 496 9.38 4.34 -32.09
N PHE A 497 9.16 4.61 -30.81
CA PHE A 497 8.21 3.90 -29.94
C PHE A 497 6.90 4.70 -29.80
N PHE A 498 5.77 4.04 -30.02
CA PHE A 498 4.43 4.62 -30.03
C PHE A 498 3.50 3.84 -29.10
N ILE A 499 2.73 4.58 -28.31
CA ILE A 499 1.77 4.02 -27.33
C ILE A 499 0.37 4.50 -27.72
N ILE A 500 -0.51 3.54 -28.02
CA ILE A 500 -1.95 3.76 -28.07
C ILE A 500 -2.49 3.69 -26.64
N VAL A 501 -3.13 4.77 -26.16
CA VAL A 501 -3.81 4.77 -24.87
C VAL A 501 -5.27 4.45 -25.11
N SER A 502 -5.62 3.18 -24.92
CA SER A 502 -6.95 2.65 -25.23
C SER A 502 -7.93 2.96 -24.11
N ALA A 503 -9.01 3.67 -24.42
CA ALA A 503 -10.15 3.85 -23.52
C ALA A 503 -10.90 2.53 -23.20
N PRO A 504 -11.24 1.69 -24.19
CA PRO A 504 -11.85 0.39 -23.94
C PRO A 504 -10.80 -0.70 -23.68
N GLU A 505 -11.27 -1.81 -23.13
CA GLU A 505 -10.62 -3.11 -23.17
C GLU A 505 -10.61 -3.64 -24.60
N LEU A 506 -9.42 -3.91 -25.15
CA LEU A 506 -9.28 -4.43 -26.51
C LEU A 506 -9.28 -5.96 -26.51
N THR A 507 -10.06 -6.57 -27.40
CA THR A 507 -9.85 -7.99 -27.74
C THR A 507 -8.50 -8.18 -28.43
N THR A 508 -8.05 -9.42 -28.47
CA THR A 508 -6.80 -9.82 -29.13
C THR A 508 -6.74 -9.31 -30.56
N MET A 509 -7.78 -9.53 -31.37
CA MET A 509 -7.76 -9.09 -32.76
C MET A 509 -7.98 -7.58 -32.91
N SER A 510 -8.77 -6.94 -32.05
CA SER A 510 -8.89 -5.47 -32.01
C SER A 510 -7.55 -4.80 -31.78
N SER A 511 -6.79 -5.27 -30.78
CA SER A 511 -5.43 -4.76 -30.48
C SER A 511 -4.48 -4.98 -31.65
N ARG A 512 -4.48 -6.17 -32.26
CA ARG A 512 -3.66 -6.48 -33.43
C ARG A 512 -3.96 -5.56 -34.61
N ARG A 513 -5.24 -5.37 -34.95
CA ARG A 513 -5.67 -4.48 -36.04
C ARG A 513 -5.28 -3.03 -35.76
N TRP A 514 -5.52 -2.54 -34.54
CA TRP A 514 -5.21 -1.14 -34.22
C TRP A 514 -3.70 -0.87 -34.25
N ARG A 515 -2.88 -1.71 -33.60
CA ARG A 515 -1.41 -1.59 -33.63
C ARG A 515 -0.87 -1.68 -35.06
N LYS A 516 -1.40 -2.62 -35.85
CA LYS A 516 -1.00 -2.78 -37.26
C LYS A 516 -1.36 -1.56 -38.10
N SER A 517 -2.58 -1.05 -38.00
CA SER A 517 -3.02 0.14 -38.75
C SER A 517 -2.14 1.35 -38.46
N ILE A 518 -1.77 1.58 -37.20
CA ILE A 518 -0.84 2.66 -36.85
C ILE A 518 0.56 2.39 -37.42
N SER A 519 1.09 1.17 -37.27
CA SER A 519 2.40 0.83 -37.82
C SER A 519 2.46 1.02 -39.34
N ASP A 520 1.44 0.58 -40.06
CA ASP A 520 1.35 0.71 -41.52
C ASP A 520 1.24 2.19 -41.92
N GLU A 521 0.34 2.95 -41.26
CA GLU A 521 0.16 4.37 -41.54
C GLU A 521 1.45 5.19 -41.29
N ILE A 522 2.22 4.87 -40.24
CA ILE A 522 3.54 5.48 -40.00
C ILE A 522 4.46 5.23 -41.20
N LYS A 523 4.51 3.98 -41.70
CA LYS A 523 5.37 3.60 -42.83
C LYS A 523 4.95 4.29 -44.12
N ASP A 524 3.66 4.33 -44.40
CA ASP A 524 3.10 4.95 -45.61
C ASP A 524 3.34 6.47 -45.66
N ARG A 525 3.46 7.11 -44.49
CA ARG A 525 3.77 8.55 -44.35
C ARG A 525 5.26 8.88 -44.38
N GLY A 526 6.12 7.92 -44.73
CA GLY A 526 7.57 8.11 -44.85
C GLY A 526 8.38 7.64 -43.63
N GLY A 527 7.72 7.08 -42.62
CA GLY A 527 8.36 6.44 -41.46
C GLY A 527 9.08 7.39 -40.52
N VAL A 528 9.86 6.80 -39.61
CA VAL A 528 10.67 7.50 -38.60
C VAL A 528 12.15 7.14 -38.70
N GLY A 529 12.59 6.71 -39.89
CA GLY A 529 13.97 6.27 -40.19
C GLY A 529 14.27 4.82 -39.82
N ILE A 530 13.54 4.25 -38.85
CA ILE A 530 13.59 2.85 -38.43
C ILE A 530 12.16 2.30 -38.32
N ASP A 531 12.01 0.98 -38.18
CA ASP A 531 10.72 0.35 -37.93
C ASP A 531 10.07 0.91 -36.65
N PRO A 532 8.79 1.35 -36.71
CA PRO A 532 8.06 1.79 -35.55
C PRO A 532 7.71 0.60 -34.65
N ILE A 533 7.79 0.81 -33.34
CA ILE A 533 7.32 -0.14 -32.34
C ILE A 533 6.01 0.42 -31.77
N VAL A 534 4.90 -0.28 -31.99
CA VAL A 534 3.58 0.16 -31.54
C VAL A 534 3.06 -0.79 -30.46
N VAL A 535 2.74 -0.24 -29.29
CA VAL A 535 2.05 -0.94 -28.21
C VAL A 535 0.68 -0.31 -27.99
N ALA A 536 -0.24 -1.08 -27.41
CA ALA A 536 -1.54 -0.58 -26.95
C ALA A 536 -1.65 -0.90 -25.46
N GLY A 537 -1.96 0.11 -24.66
CA GLY A 537 -2.18 -0.03 -23.23
C GLY A 537 -3.52 0.57 -22.81
N GLY A 538 -4.23 -0.13 -21.95
CA GLY A 538 -5.57 0.23 -21.49
C GLY A 538 -6.28 -0.94 -20.81
N PRO A 539 -7.46 -0.72 -20.20
CA PRO A 539 -8.29 0.46 -20.34
C PRO A 539 -7.74 1.69 -19.58
N GLY A 540 -7.73 2.84 -20.24
CA GLY A 540 -7.13 4.07 -19.73
C GLY A 540 -7.92 5.33 -20.02
N ASN A 541 -7.72 6.35 -19.20
CA ASN A 541 -8.37 7.67 -19.20
C ASN A 541 -9.89 7.66 -19.02
N THR A 542 -10.67 7.04 -19.90
CA THR A 542 -12.12 6.86 -19.76
C THR A 542 -12.41 5.39 -19.94
N TYR A 543 -13.04 4.76 -18.94
CA TYR A 543 -13.43 3.36 -19.05
C TYR A 543 -14.63 3.21 -19.99
N ALA A 544 -14.35 2.81 -21.23
CA ALA A 544 -15.35 2.66 -22.30
C ALA A 544 -15.77 1.20 -22.51
N HIS A 545 -15.71 0.37 -21.46
CA HIS A 545 -16.01 -1.07 -21.52
C HIS A 545 -15.15 -1.78 -22.57
N TYR A 546 -15.76 -2.46 -23.54
CA TYR A 546 -15.08 -3.37 -24.45
C TYR A 546 -14.98 -2.80 -25.88
N CYS A 547 -14.02 -3.30 -26.65
CA CYS A 547 -13.93 -3.03 -28.08
C CYS A 547 -13.53 -4.30 -28.84
N THR A 548 -14.50 -4.85 -29.54
CA THR A 548 -14.40 -6.02 -30.42
C THR A 548 -14.16 -5.61 -31.87
N THR A 549 -13.68 -6.55 -32.68
CA THR A 549 -13.76 -6.40 -34.14
C THR A 549 -15.22 -6.45 -34.60
N PRO A 550 -15.57 -5.91 -35.78
CA PRO A 550 -16.92 -6.07 -36.32
C PRO A 550 -17.40 -7.53 -36.39
N GLU A 551 -16.48 -8.46 -36.66
CA GLU A 551 -16.77 -9.90 -36.75
C GLU A 551 -17.02 -10.54 -35.38
N GLU A 552 -16.23 -10.18 -34.37
CA GLU A 552 -16.44 -10.59 -32.98
C GLU A 552 -17.73 -9.98 -32.40
N TYR A 553 -18.00 -8.71 -32.75
CA TYR A 553 -19.22 -7.99 -32.36
C TYR A 553 -20.47 -8.72 -32.83
N ASP A 554 -20.48 -9.24 -34.06
CA ASP A 554 -21.62 -9.94 -34.63
C ASP A 554 -21.96 -11.24 -33.88
N MET A 555 -21.01 -11.79 -33.11
CA MET A 555 -21.23 -12.99 -32.29
C MET A 555 -21.88 -12.70 -30.94
N GLN A 556 -21.93 -11.44 -30.51
CA GLN A 556 -22.60 -10.99 -29.29
C GLN A 556 -22.28 -11.84 -28.04
N ARG A 557 -21.04 -12.36 -27.91
CA ARG A 557 -20.52 -12.79 -26.61
C ARG A 557 -20.38 -11.60 -25.66
N TYR A 558 -19.96 -11.82 -24.42
CA TYR A 558 -19.90 -10.76 -23.41
C TYR A 558 -19.18 -9.49 -23.91
N GLU A 559 -18.03 -9.65 -24.56
CA GLU A 559 -17.24 -8.53 -25.10
C GLU A 559 -17.98 -7.78 -26.22
N GLY A 560 -18.74 -8.50 -27.07
CA GLY A 560 -19.56 -7.92 -28.15
C GLY A 560 -20.80 -7.19 -27.60
N GLY A 561 -21.47 -7.78 -26.60
CA GLY A 561 -22.55 -7.13 -25.86
C GLY A 561 -22.10 -5.89 -25.10
N SER A 562 -20.84 -5.85 -24.69
CA SER A 562 -20.20 -4.76 -23.94
C SER A 562 -19.40 -3.78 -24.81
N THR A 563 -19.39 -3.96 -26.14
CA THR A 563 -18.82 -2.98 -27.08
C THR A 563 -19.82 -1.84 -27.28
N VAL A 564 -19.80 -0.87 -26.36
CA VAL A 564 -20.96 0.01 -26.13
C VAL A 564 -21.30 0.95 -27.29
N HIS A 565 -20.33 1.39 -28.09
CA HIS A 565 -20.57 2.34 -29.21
C HIS A 565 -20.90 1.67 -30.55
N GLY A 566 -21.26 0.38 -30.52
CA GLY A 566 -21.75 -0.37 -31.67
C GLY A 566 -20.66 -1.01 -32.52
N ARG A 567 -21.08 -1.65 -33.61
CA ARG A 567 -20.25 -2.52 -34.46
C ARG A 567 -18.98 -1.87 -35.02
N HIS A 568 -18.99 -0.54 -35.23
CA HIS A 568 -17.90 0.22 -35.82
C HIS A 568 -17.02 0.97 -34.78
N SER A 569 -17.07 0.56 -33.52
CA SER A 569 -16.28 1.18 -32.44
C SER A 569 -14.77 1.14 -32.74
N LEU A 570 -14.24 -0.04 -33.08
CA LEU A 570 -12.82 -0.22 -33.41
C LEU A 570 -12.40 0.64 -34.61
N ASP A 571 -13.22 0.64 -35.66
CA ASP A 571 -12.95 1.39 -36.88
C ASP A 571 -12.85 2.90 -36.60
N ALA A 572 -13.70 3.43 -35.71
CA ALA A 572 -13.68 4.84 -35.32
C ALA A 572 -12.40 5.22 -34.56
N TYR A 573 -11.97 4.37 -33.63
CA TYR A 573 -10.72 4.55 -32.89
C TYR A 573 -9.50 4.54 -33.83
N ILE A 574 -9.44 3.58 -34.75
CA ILE A 574 -8.39 3.51 -35.78
C ILE A 574 -8.42 4.76 -36.65
N ASN A 575 -9.59 5.16 -37.16
CA ASN A 575 -9.74 6.33 -38.04
C ASN A 575 -9.24 7.61 -37.38
N LEU A 576 -9.60 7.87 -36.12
CA LEU A 576 -9.19 9.08 -35.41
C LEU A 576 -7.68 9.09 -35.12
N THR A 577 -7.13 7.95 -34.70
CA THR A 577 -5.71 7.86 -34.37
C THR A 577 -4.80 7.95 -35.61
N THR A 578 -5.18 7.35 -36.74
CA THR A 578 -4.44 7.52 -38.00
C THR A 578 -4.58 8.95 -38.54
N SER A 579 -5.77 9.56 -38.44
CA SER A 579 -5.99 10.95 -38.89
C SER A 579 -5.13 11.98 -38.15
N TYR A 580 -4.82 11.72 -36.88
CA TYR A 580 -4.04 12.61 -36.02
C TYR A 580 -2.53 12.33 -36.04
N LEU A 581 -2.12 11.24 -36.70
CA LEU A 581 -0.75 10.74 -36.66
C LEU A 581 0.29 11.74 -37.20
N GLY A 582 -0.08 12.55 -38.20
CA GLY A 582 0.80 13.57 -38.76
C GLY A 582 1.36 14.55 -37.71
N TYR A 583 0.62 14.82 -36.63
CA TYR A 583 1.11 15.63 -35.51
C TYR A 583 2.27 14.94 -34.76
N LEU A 584 2.11 13.65 -34.44
CA LEU A 584 3.18 12.88 -33.79
C LEU A 584 4.38 12.68 -34.71
N LEU A 585 4.16 12.59 -36.03
CA LEU A 585 5.22 12.51 -37.03
C LEU A 585 5.89 13.86 -37.32
N GLN A 586 5.38 14.96 -36.78
CA GLN A 586 5.85 16.33 -37.03
C GLN A 586 5.86 16.68 -38.53
N GLU A 587 4.86 16.20 -39.27
CA GLU A 587 4.69 16.52 -40.68
C GLU A 587 4.51 18.03 -40.89
N LYS A 588 5.07 18.55 -41.98
CA LYS A 588 4.94 19.97 -42.31
C LYS A 588 3.48 20.35 -42.51
N GLY A 589 2.98 21.26 -41.67
CA GLY A 589 1.59 21.73 -41.71
C GLY A 589 0.62 20.89 -40.89
N ALA A 590 1.07 19.81 -40.26
CA ALA A 590 0.26 19.09 -39.27
C ALA A 590 0.08 19.95 -38.02
N SER A 591 -1.15 20.00 -37.51
CA SER A 591 -1.50 20.67 -36.27
C SER A 591 -1.91 19.67 -35.21
N LYS A 592 -1.79 20.07 -33.94
CA LYS A 592 -2.34 19.31 -32.83
C LYS A 592 -3.83 19.02 -33.06
N PRO A 593 -4.33 17.81 -32.73
CA PRO A 593 -5.75 17.49 -32.76
C PRO A 593 -6.60 18.47 -31.94
N PRO A 594 -7.87 18.69 -32.33
CA PRO A 594 -8.77 19.53 -31.55
C PRO A 594 -9.06 18.90 -30.18
N THR A 595 -9.22 19.71 -29.15
CA THR A 595 -9.56 19.23 -27.79
C THR A 595 -10.86 18.43 -27.75
N GLY A 596 -11.84 18.77 -28.59
CA GLY A 596 -13.15 18.12 -28.60
C GLY A 596 -14.10 18.57 -27.48
N PRO A 597 -15.28 17.93 -27.34
CA PRO A 597 -16.24 18.25 -26.30
C PRO A 597 -15.75 17.80 -24.92
N ALA A 598 -16.04 18.57 -23.87
CA ALA A 598 -15.69 18.16 -22.50
C ALA A 598 -16.57 17.00 -22.02
N ALA A 599 -15.95 15.96 -21.47
CA ALA A 599 -16.69 14.91 -20.77
C ALA A 599 -17.39 15.47 -19.51
N PRO A 600 -18.59 14.96 -19.14
CA PRO A 600 -19.30 15.41 -17.94
C PRO A 600 -18.48 15.16 -16.67
N ASP A 601 -18.58 16.08 -15.70
CA ASP A 601 -18.10 15.87 -14.33
C ASP A 601 -19.25 15.39 -13.47
N ASN A 602 -19.24 14.12 -13.06
CA ASN A 602 -20.28 13.61 -12.20
C ASN A 602 -19.84 13.48 -10.74
N ARG A 603 -18.57 13.73 -10.39
CA ARG A 603 -18.02 13.53 -9.02
C ARG A 603 -18.88 14.17 -7.93
N LYS A 604 -19.38 15.39 -8.18
CA LYS A 604 -20.21 16.16 -7.23
C LYS A 604 -21.69 15.79 -7.24
N ASN A 605 -22.16 15.16 -8.32
CA ASN A 605 -23.55 14.77 -8.52
C ASN A 605 -23.78 13.27 -8.28
N SER A 606 -22.70 12.50 -8.10
CA SER A 606 -22.78 11.06 -7.90
C SER A 606 -23.48 10.73 -6.59
N ILE A 607 -24.38 9.76 -6.69
CA ILE A 607 -25.05 9.17 -5.54
C ILE A 607 -24.04 8.35 -4.75
N SER A 608 -24.12 8.38 -3.43
CA SER A 608 -23.41 7.47 -2.54
C SER A 608 -24.39 6.87 -1.55
N LEU A 609 -24.57 5.55 -1.60
CA LEU A 609 -25.41 4.79 -0.66
C LEU A 609 -24.57 3.98 0.32
N THR A 610 -23.23 4.02 0.19
CA THR A 610 -22.32 3.42 1.15
C THR A 610 -22.29 4.26 2.43
N THR A 611 -22.68 3.67 3.56
CA THR A 611 -22.56 4.33 4.87
C THR A 611 -21.08 4.47 5.24
N GLY A 612 -20.67 5.65 5.73
CA GLY A 612 -19.37 5.83 6.36
C GLY A 612 -19.25 5.06 7.69
N VAL A 613 -18.08 5.10 8.33
CA VAL A 613 -17.94 4.58 9.69
C VAL A 613 -18.74 5.46 10.64
N VAL A 614 -19.69 4.87 11.38
CA VAL A 614 -20.51 5.62 12.35
C VAL A 614 -19.71 5.83 13.64
N TYR A 615 -19.27 4.73 14.26
CA TYR A 615 -18.35 4.66 15.40
C TYR A 615 -17.83 3.23 15.54
N ASP A 616 -16.82 3.04 16.37
CA ASP A 616 -16.31 1.74 16.81
C ASP A 616 -16.38 1.64 18.33
N ASN A 617 -16.69 0.46 18.85
CA ASN A 617 -16.51 0.15 20.27
C ASN A 617 -15.80 -1.20 20.42
N PRO A 618 -14.87 -1.34 21.37
CA PRO A 618 -14.38 -2.66 21.73
C PRO A 618 -15.54 -3.47 22.35
N LYS A 619 -15.40 -4.79 22.41
CA LYS A 619 -16.35 -5.61 23.17
C LYS A 619 -16.33 -5.20 24.64
N ILE A 620 -17.46 -5.34 25.32
CA ILE A 620 -17.59 -5.02 26.76
C ILE A 620 -16.49 -5.74 27.54
N GLY A 621 -15.67 -4.97 28.27
CA GLY A 621 -14.57 -5.50 29.07
C GLY A 621 -13.23 -5.65 28.34
N THR A 622 -13.14 -5.24 27.07
CA THR A 622 -11.89 -5.24 26.28
C THR A 622 -11.51 -3.84 25.81
N LYS A 623 -10.26 -3.65 25.40
CA LYS A 623 -9.73 -2.46 24.72
C LYS A 623 -9.38 -2.80 23.27
N PHE A 624 -9.35 -1.78 22.41
CA PHE A 624 -8.81 -1.94 21.06
C PHE A 624 -7.35 -2.41 21.14
N GLY A 625 -6.99 -3.38 20.30
CA GLY A 625 -5.68 -4.01 20.32
C GLY A 625 -5.53 -5.19 21.29
N ASP A 626 -6.48 -5.45 22.18
CA ASP A 626 -6.43 -6.65 23.04
C ASP A 626 -6.41 -7.92 22.18
N ILE A 627 -5.58 -8.89 22.57
CA ILE A 627 -5.50 -10.18 21.89
C ILE A 627 -6.74 -11.01 22.26
N ILE A 628 -7.50 -11.42 21.24
CA ILE A 628 -8.62 -12.36 21.36
C ILE A 628 -8.11 -13.79 21.29
N ASN A 629 -7.29 -14.09 20.29
CA ASN A 629 -6.63 -15.38 20.12
C ASN A 629 -5.14 -15.13 19.84
N ASP A 630 -4.28 -15.63 20.72
CA ASP A 630 -2.83 -15.62 20.51
C ASP A 630 -2.42 -16.76 19.55
N VAL A 631 -1.16 -16.74 19.10
CA VAL A 631 -0.59 -17.76 18.24
C VAL A 631 -0.73 -19.16 18.85
N SER A 632 -1.02 -20.16 18.02
CA SER A 632 -1.39 -21.51 18.48
C SER A 632 -0.29 -22.29 19.21
N LYS A 633 0.98 -21.88 19.05
CA LYS A 633 2.16 -22.50 19.63
C LYS A 633 3.33 -21.52 19.70
N SER A 634 4.35 -21.83 20.51
CA SER A 634 5.53 -20.97 20.70
C SER A 634 6.65 -21.16 19.68
N LYS A 635 6.55 -22.17 18.80
CA LYS A 635 7.55 -22.48 17.76
C LYS A 635 6.86 -22.93 16.48
N PHE A 636 7.28 -22.35 15.36
CA PHE A 636 6.78 -22.65 14.03
C PHE A 636 7.92 -23.09 13.11
N ALA A 637 7.62 -23.96 12.15
CA ALA A 637 8.51 -24.29 11.06
C ALA A 637 8.15 -23.43 9.83
N VAL A 638 9.13 -23.14 8.97
CA VAL A 638 8.83 -22.52 7.68
C VAL A 638 7.87 -23.42 6.89
N GLY A 639 6.82 -22.82 6.34
CA GLY A 639 5.67 -23.50 5.76
C GLY A 639 4.43 -23.52 6.67
N ASP A 640 4.59 -23.24 7.97
CA ASP A 640 3.45 -23.04 8.87
C ASP A 640 2.78 -21.68 8.62
N THR A 641 1.48 -21.61 8.88
CA THR A 641 0.72 -20.36 8.97
C THR A 641 0.67 -19.89 10.42
N ILE A 642 1.08 -18.65 10.67
CA ILE A 642 1.09 -18.01 11.99
C ILE A 642 -0.02 -16.97 12.01
N SER A 643 -0.94 -17.05 12.97
CA SER A 643 -2.07 -16.12 13.02
C SER A 643 -2.40 -15.71 14.45
N ALA A 644 -2.80 -14.46 14.63
CA ALA A 644 -3.34 -13.92 15.87
C ALA A 644 -4.54 -13.01 15.56
N THR A 645 -5.51 -12.97 16.48
CA THR A 645 -6.72 -12.15 16.37
C THR A 645 -6.76 -11.11 17.48
N PHE A 646 -7.09 -9.88 17.13
CA PHE A 646 -7.13 -8.71 18.00
C PHE A 646 -8.53 -8.08 18.02
N VAL A 647 -8.86 -7.38 19.10
CA VAL A 647 -10.00 -6.47 19.13
C VAL A 647 -9.71 -5.32 18.17
N GLY A 648 -10.50 -5.23 17.09
CA GLY A 648 -10.24 -4.37 15.97
C GLY A 648 -11.18 -3.17 15.89
N ALA A 649 -10.79 -2.18 15.10
CA ALA A 649 -11.63 -1.07 14.64
C ALA A 649 -11.75 -1.08 13.12
N ASN A 650 -12.69 -0.33 12.56
CA ASN A 650 -12.90 -0.28 11.11
C ASN A 650 -11.69 0.36 10.37
N PRO A 651 -11.02 -0.36 9.44
CA PRO A 651 -9.90 0.16 8.63
C PRO A 651 -10.25 1.36 7.76
N ARG A 652 -11.54 1.69 7.60
CA ARG A 652 -11.98 2.88 6.87
C ARG A 652 -11.77 4.18 7.64
N ASN A 653 -11.43 4.12 8.94
CA ASN A 653 -11.09 5.31 9.70
C ASN A 653 -9.77 5.94 9.22
N ASN A 654 -8.80 5.11 8.84
CA ASN A 654 -7.53 5.53 8.27
C ASN A 654 -7.07 4.48 7.26
N LEU A 655 -6.75 4.92 6.04
CA LEU A 655 -6.29 4.02 4.98
C LEU A 655 -4.85 3.54 5.15
N HIS A 656 -4.10 4.16 6.08
CA HIS A 656 -2.68 3.89 6.28
C HIS A 656 -1.91 3.97 4.95
N LEU A 657 -2.18 5.01 4.15
CA LEU A 657 -1.48 5.22 2.88
C LEU A 657 -0.01 5.53 3.16
N GLU A 658 0.89 4.84 2.45
CA GLU A 658 2.35 4.89 2.70
C GLU A 658 2.76 4.38 4.09
N ASP A 659 1.87 3.64 4.77
CA ASP A 659 2.07 3.00 6.07
C ASP A 659 1.47 1.58 6.04
N THR A 660 1.29 0.93 7.20
CA THR A 660 0.84 -0.47 7.27
C THR A 660 -0.18 -0.74 8.37
N TYR A 661 -1.16 -1.61 8.09
CA TYR A 661 -2.09 -2.12 9.10
C TYR A 661 -1.48 -3.24 9.95
N ALA A 662 -0.51 -3.97 9.40
CA ALA A 662 0.03 -5.18 9.99
C ALA A 662 1.52 -5.32 9.68
N ALA A 663 2.29 -5.71 10.68
CA ALA A 663 3.71 -6.00 10.51
C ALA A 663 4.11 -7.33 11.14
N VAL A 664 5.15 -7.94 10.57
CA VAL A 664 5.94 -8.97 11.26
C VAL A 664 7.27 -8.34 11.64
N GLU A 665 7.60 -8.42 12.92
CA GLU A 665 8.88 -7.93 13.43
C GLU A 665 9.73 -9.10 13.91
N LYS A 666 11.01 -9.08 13.58
CA LYS A 666 12.01 -10.03 14.05
C LYS A 666 12.80 -9.42 15.19
N LYS A 667 13.02 -10.19 16.24
CA LYS A 667 13.93 -9.83 17.31
C LYS A 667 15.37 -9.91 16.82
N ASP A 668 16.09 -8.80 16.90
CA ASP A 668 17.53 -8.70 16.62
C ASP A 668 18.24 -8.10 17.84
N GLY A 669 19.00 -8.94 18.54
CA GLY A 669 19.43 -8.64 19.91
C GLY A 669 18.22 -8.44 20.82
N SER A 670 18.04 -7.20 21.25
CA SER A 670 16.90 -6.74 22.03
C SER A 670 15.81 -6.03 21.23
N LYS A 671 16.18 -5.44 20.09
CA LYS A 671 15.31 -4.62 19.25
C LYS A 671 14.37 -5.49 18.42
N TRP A 672 13.21 -4.92 18.09
CA TRP A 672 12.28 -5.50 17.12
C TRP A 672 12.43 -4.76 15.80
N VAL A 673 12.82 -5.48 14.75
CA VAL A 673 12.99 -4.92 13.41
C VAL A 673 11.84 -5.41 12.54
N GLN A 674 11.10 -4.48 11.94
CA GLN A 674 10.08 -4.82 10.96
C GLN A 674 10.73 -5.50 9.75
N VAL A 675 10.29 -6.72 9.46
CA VAL A 675 10.78 -7.53 8.34
C VAL A 675 9.71 -7.80 7.29
N ARG A 676 8.44 -7.58 7.63
CA ARG A 676 7.29 -7.68 6.71
C ARG A 676 6.24 -6.63 7.04
N THR A 677 5.48 -6.23 6.03
CA THR A 677 4.30 -5.36 6.12
C THR A 677 3.15 -5.92 5.30
N ASP A 678 1.98 -5.29 5.35
CA ASP A 678 0.84 -5.56 4.48
C ASP A 678 1.08 -5.26 2.97
N GLU A 679 2.29 -4.84 2.60
CA GLU A 679 2.78 -4.83 1.21
C GLU A 679 3.16 -6.23 0.72
N ASP A 680 3.57 -7.11 1.65
CA ASP A 680 4.07 -8.45 1.35
C ASP A 680 2.91 -9.45 1.20
N TRP A 681 2.91 -10.18 0.10
CA TRP A 681 1.83 -11.11 -0.27
C TRP A 681 1.50 -12.17 0.80
N ASP A 682 2.48 -12.50 1.64
CA ASP A 682 2.39 -13.51 2.68
C ASP A 682 1.91 -12.99 4.03
N LEU A 683 1.70 -11.68 4.19
CA LEU A 683 1.10 -11.09 5.38
C LEU A 683 -0.32 -10.60 5.07
N VAL A 684 -1.30 -11.32 5.62
CA VAL A 684 -2.72 -11.07 5.37
C VAL A 684 -3.32 -10.33 6.56
N PHE A 685 -4.00 -9.23 6.26
CA PHE A 685 -4.81 -8.47 7.21
C PHE A 685 -6.29 -8.72 6.92
N GLU A 686 -7.03 -9.28 7.87
CA GLU A 686 -8.46 -9.52 7.74
C GLU A 686 -9.21 -8.81 8.85
N TRP A 687 -10.36 -8.24 8.51
CA TRP A 687 -11.22 -7.53 9.43
C TRP A 687 -12.64 -8.08 9.35
N LYS A 688 -13.30 -8.16 10.51
CA LYS A 688 -14.64 -8.68 10.61
C LYS A 688 -15.48 -7.87 11.58
N ARG A 689 -16.64 -7.40 11.10
CA ARG A 689 -17.70 -6.86 11.96
C ARG A 689 -18.29 -7.98 12.82
N LEU A 690 -18.39 -7.73 14.12
CA LEU A 690 -19.02 -8.65 15.06
C LEU A 690 -20.43 -8.21 15.44
N ASP A 691 -20.61 -6.91 15.65
CA ASP A 691 -21.91 -6.32 15.94
C ASP A 691 -22.00 -4.93 15.31
N GLY A 692 -22.92 -4.76 14.37
CA GLY A 692 -23.14 -3.48 13.67
C GLY A 692 -23.83 -2.41 14.51
N LEU A 693 -24.64 -2.81 15.51
CA LEU A 693 -25.30 -1.88 16.41
C LEU A 693 -24.37 -1.42 17.53
N LEU A 694 -23.51 -2.31 18.03
CA LEU A 694 -22.52 -1.95 19.05
C LEU A 694 -21.23 -1.39 18.44
N GLY A 695 -20.99 -1.59 17.14
CA GLY A 695 -19.79 -1.11 16.46
C GLY A 695 -18.54 -1.94 16.77
N SER A 696 -18.69 -3.19 17.22
CA SER A 696 -17.55 -4.05 17.57
C SER A 696 -17.02 -4.86 16.39
N SER A 697 -15.70 -5.03 16.33
CA SER A 697 -15.00 -5.78 15.30
C SER A 697 -13.77 -6.51 15.83
N GLU A 698 -13.28 -7.46 15.04
CA GLU A 698 -11.99 -8.14 15.24
C GLU A 698 -11.13 -8.03 13.99
N VAL A 699 -9.82 -8.08 14.19
CA VAL A 699 -8.81 -8.14 13.13
C VAL A 699 -7.99 -9.40 13.30
N SER A 700 -7.79 -10.16 12.24
CA SER A 700 -6.83 -11.26 12.19
C SER A 700 -5.64 -10.86 11.34
N ILE A 701 -4.44 -11.07 11.88
CA ILE A 701 -3.18 -10.94 11.14
C ILE A 701 -2.62 -12.34 10.95
N THR A 702 -2.38 -12.71 9.69
CA THR A 702 -1.95 -14.05 9.30
C THR A 702 -0.70 -13.98 8.45
N TRP A 703 0.40 -14.55 8.94
CA TRP A 703 1.66 -14.71 8.21
C TRP A 703 1.79 -16.13 7.65
N GLU A 704 1.74 -16.23 6.33
CA GLU A 704 1.78 -17.47 5.55
C GLU A 704 3.22 -17.78 5.09
N THR A 705 4.04 -18.37 5.96
CA THR A 705 5.48 -18.55 5.69
C THR A 705 5.81 -19.51 4.52
N GLY A 706 4.80 -20.19 3.96
CA GLY A 706 4.94 -21.15 2.86
C GLY A 706 5.10 -20.55 1.46
N TRP A 707 4.89 -19.24 1.27
CA TRP A 707 5.08 -18.58 -0.03
C TRP A 707 6.52 -18.21 -0.33
N GLN A 708 7.36 -18.20 0.70
CA GLN A 708 8.73 -17.70 0.66
C GLN A 708 9.72 -18.82 0.42
N ASP A 709 10.89 -18.50 -0.13
CA ASP A 709 12.01 -19.44 -0.09
C ASP A 709 12.47 -19.58 1.36
N ALA A 710 12.67 -20.81 1.82
CA ALA A 710 12.99 -21.10 3.22
C ALA A 710 14.30 -20.44 3.69
N LYS A 711 15.18 -20.07 2.75
CA LYS A 711 16.41 -19.32 3.04
C LYS A 711 16.16 -17.85 3.42
N ASP A 712 15.02 -17.28 3.02
CA ASP A 712 14.67 -15.87 3.23
C ASP A 712 13.95 -15.66 4.57
N VAL A 713 13.44 -16.74 5.18
CA VAL A 713 12.91 -16.75 6.56
C VAL A 713 14.00 -17.22 7.53
N GLY A 714 14.74 -16.28 8.09
CA GLY A 714 15.77 -16.60 9.08
C GLY A 714 15.17 -17.21 10.35
N SER A 715 15.91 -18.09 11.03
CA SER A 715 15.53 -18.49 12.39
C SER A 715 15.56 -17.27 13.32
N GLY A 716 14.60 -17.16 14.24
CA GLY A 716 14.55 -16.08 15.21
C GLY A 716 13.26 -16.07 16.01
N THR A 717 13.14 -15.08 16.88
CA THR A 717 11.90 -14.76 17.58
C THR A 717 11.17 -13.69 16.77
N TYR A 718 9.87 -13.87 16.56
CA TYR A 718 9.03 -12.99 15.76
C TYR A 718 7.81 -12.55 16.56
N ARG A 719 7.25 -11.38 16.23
CA ARG A 719 5.93 -10.94 16.71
C ARG A 719 5.09 -10.36 15.57
N LEU A 720 3.78 -10.48 15.73
CA LEU A 720 2.79 -9.80 14.90
C LEU A 720 2.39 -8.48 15.58
N SER A 721 2.32 -7.42 14.80
CA SER A 721 1.90 -6.09 15.26
C SER A 721 0.71 -5.59 14.43
N TYR A 722 -0.28 -5.04 15.13
CA TYR A 722 -1.50 -4.45 14.57
C TYR A 722 -1.52 -2.94 14.81
N TYR A 723 -1.71 -2.17 13.74
CA TYR A 723 -1.89 -0.72 13.75
C TYR A 723 -3.33 -0.39 13.33
N GLY A 724 -4.09 0.25 14.21
CA GLY A 724 -5.51 0.51 13.99
C GLY A 724 -5.95 1.90 14.42
N ASP A 725 -7.06 2.35 13.85
CA ASP A 725 -7.68 3.64 14.15
C ASP A 725 -9.15 3.44 14.52
N SER A 726 -9.54 3.91 15.69
CA SER A 726 -10.91 3.78 16.21
C SER A 726 -11.66 5.10 16.16
N LYS A 727 -12.93 5.06 15.79
CA LYS A 727 -13.80 6.25 15.78
C LYS A 727 -14.68 6.30 17.01
N THR A 728 -14.50 7.32 17.85
CA THR A 728 -15.26 7.44 19.11
C THR A 728 -16.74 7.75 18.86
N PRO A 729 -17.66 7.13 19.63
CA PRO A 729 -19.07 7.49 19.59
C PRO A 729 -19.30 8.98 19.86
N ILE A 730 -20.33 9.55 19.23
CA ILE A 730 -20.82 10.94 19.41
C ILE A 730 -19.87 12.03 18.90
N THR A 731 -18.60 12.05 19.30
CA THR A 731 -17.62 13.07 18.87
C THR A 731 -17.07 12.80 17.47
N GLY A 732 -17.03 11.52 17.05
CA GLY A 732 -16.49 11.12 15.76
C GLY A 732 -14.97 11.31 15.62
N LYS A 733 -14.25 11.57 16.72
CA LYS A 733 -12.78 11.68 16.74
C LYS A 733 -12.17 10.31 16.42
N ILE A 734 -11.13 10.31 15.59
CA ILE A 734 -10.35 9.12 15.25
C ILE A 734 -9.13 9.08 16.16
N ASN A 735 -8.87 7.94 16.81
CA ASN A 735 -7.71 7.73 17.67
C ASN A 735 -6.97 6.47 17.25
N ALA A 736 -5.68 6.62 16.98
CA ALA A 736 -4.78 5.52 16.66
C ALA A 736 -4.50 4.67 17.92
N PHE A 737 -4.23 3.39 17.72
CA PHE A 737 -3.75 2.47 18.73
C PHE A 737 -2.84 1.41 18.09
N THR A 738 -1.95 0.84 18.89
CA THR A 738 -1.02 -0.21 18.44
C THR A 738 -1.10 -1.38 19.40
N ALA A 739 -1.08 -2.59 18.85
CA ALA A 739 -0.95 -3.81 19.61
C ALA A 739 0.23 -4.63 19.09
N SER A 740 1.22 -4.84 19.94
CA SER A 740 2.32 -5.77 19.72
C SER A 740 2.34 -6.80 20.83
N LEU A 741 2.61 -8.07 20.50
CA LEU A 741 2.84 -9.11 21.51
C LEU A 741 4.01 -8.70 22.44
N GLY A 742 3.73 -8.22 23.66
CA GLY A 742 4.74 -8.04 24.72
C GLY A 742 4.75 -6.75 25.56
N TYR A 743 3.90 -5.74 25.33
CA TYR A 743 3.88 -4.51 26.16
C TYR A 743 2.82 -4.56 27.28
N HIS A 744 3.11 -4.00 28.47
CA HIS A 744 2.33 -4.28 29.70
C HIS A 744 1.79 -3.07 30.48
N LEU A 745 1.98 -1.83 30.01
CA LEU A 745 1.41 -0.62 30.63
C LEU A 745 0.46 0.10 29.64
N PRO A 746 -0.53 0.88 30.12
CA PRO A 746 -1.45 1.60 29.24
C PRO A 746 -0.69 2.69 28.46
N ASN A 747 -0.92 2.78 27.15
CA ASN A 747 -0.38 3.80 26.25
C ASN A 747 -1.51 4.54 25.50
N ASP A 748 -2.68 4.66 26.13
CA ASP A 748 -3.87 5.28 25.54
C ASP A 748 -3.90 6.82 25.76
N GLN A 749 -4.74 7.54 25.00
CA GLN A 749 -4.80 9.01 25.02
C GLN A 749 -5.09 9.60 26.41
N VAL A 750 -5.79 8.88 27.29
CA VAL A 750 -6.06 9.33 28.66
C VAL A 750 -4.76 9.40 29.45
N GLU A 751 -3.87 8.43 29.24
CA GLU A 751 -2.55 8.43 29.82
C GLU A 751 -1.66 9.53 29.21
N ASN A 752 -1.73 9.75 27.89
CA ASN A 752 -1.00 10.86 27.24
C ASN A 752 -1.42 12.24 27.79
N GLU A 753 -2.73 12.49 27.92
CA GLU A 753 -3.26 13.73 28.51
C GLU A 753 -2.83 13.89 29.99
N ARG A 754 -2.73 12.77 30.72
CA ARG A 754 -2.21 12.77 32.09
C ARG A 754 -0.72 13.12 32.13
N LEU A 755 0.10 12.58 31.20
CA LEU A 755 1.52 12.88 31.08
C LEU A 755 1.76 14.36 30.70
N ASP A 756 0.96 14.92 29.79
CA ASP A 756 1.03 16.35 29.44
C ASP A 756 0.63 17.25 30.62
N LEU A 757 -0.39 16.86 31.40
CA LEU A 757 -0.73 17.55 32.65
C LEU A 757 0.42 17.46 33.66
N GLN A 758 1.08 16.30 33.76
CA GLN A 758 2.22 16.10 34.64
C GLN A 758 3.40 17.01 34.22
N HIS A 759 3.65 17.18 32.92
CA HIS A 759 4.61 18.15 32.43
C HIS A 759 4.28 19.58 32.89
N ASN A 760 3.01 20.00 32.74
CA ASN A 760 2.55 21.32 33.20
C ASN A 760 2.67 21.51 34.73
N LEU A 761 2.48 20.46 35.52
CA LEU A 761 2.72 20.48 36.97
C LEU A 761 4.19 20.79 37.31
N PHE A 762 5.15 20.24 36.54
CA PHE A 762 6.57 20.55 36.70
C PHE A 762 6.89 22.01 36.32
N LEU A 763 6.35 22.51 35.20
CA LEU A 763 6.49 23.92 34.81
C LEU A 763 5.98 24.85 35.93
N LEU A 764 4.77 24.63 36.43
CA LEU A 764 4.20 25.40 37.53
C LEU A 764 5.07 25.33 38.80
N THR A 765 5.67 24.17 39.07
CA THR A 765 6.56 23.96 40.23
C THR A 765 7.84 24.78 40.10
N PHE A 766 8.50 24.71 38.95
CA PHE A 766 9.79 25.36 38.70
C PHE A 766 9.69 26.82 38.24
N GLY A 767 8.46 27.32 38.03
CA GLY A 767 8.21 28.69 37.59
C GLY A 767 8.50 28.85 36.11
N ASP A 768 7.87 28.01 35.29
CA ASP A 768 7.94 27.96 33.83
C ASP A 768 9.36 27.67 33.32
N LYS A 769 10.07 26.76 34.01
CA LYS A 769 11.38 26.25 33.59
C LYS A 769 11.32 24.74 33.40
N LEU A 770 11.96 24.24 32.35
CA LEU A 770 12.01 22.81 32.02
C LEU A 770 12.85 21.98 32.99
N GLY A 771 13.82 22.59 33.66
CA GLY A 771 14.64 21.98 34.69
C GLY A 771 15.41 22.98 35.53
N LEU A 772 16.13 22.48 36.52
CA LEU A 772 16.88 23.30 37.48
C LEU A 772 18.39 23.16 37.33
N ALA A 773 18.87 22.18 36.56
CA ALA A 773 20.28 22.03 36.26
C ALA A 773 20.78 23.17 35.36
N PRO A 774 22.07 23.54 35.43
CA PRO A 774 22.67 24.59 34.61
C PRO A 774 22.40 24.52 33.09
N PRO A 775 22.29 23.32 32.46
CA PRO A 775 21.90 23.20 31.05
C PRO A 775 20.54 23.80 30.67
N ASN A 776 19.66 24.10 31.62
CA ASN A 776 18.37 24.77 31.38
C ASN A 776 18.48 26.31 31.52
N GLY A 777 19.70 26.85 31.60
CA GLY A 777 19.96 28.28 31.75
C GLY A 777 20.17 29.00 30.40
N PRO A 778 19.89 30.30 30.30
CA PRO A 778 19.95 31.07 29.04
C PRO A 778 21.37 31.26 28.47
N THR A 779 22.39 30.80 29.18
CA THR A 779 23.82 30.90 28.82
C THR A 779 24.49 29.53 28.78
N ALA A 780 23.70 28.45 28.76
CA ALA A 780 24.23 27.10 28.75
C ALA A 780 24.84 26.77 27.38
N GLU A 781 26.07 26.24 27.38
CA GLU A 781 26.70 25.72 26.17
C GLU A 781 26.42 24.21 26.07
N VAL A 782 25.25 23.87 25.52
CA VAL A 782 24.81 22.48 25.31
C VAL A 782 24.82 22.19 23.82
N ARG A 783 25.13 20.95 23.41
CA ARG A 783 25.04 20.52 22.00
C ARG A 783 24.22 19.26 21.80
N ARG A 784 24.25 18.34 22.77
CA ARG A 784 23.52 17.07 22.75
C ARG A 784 22.83 16.79 24.08
N VAL A 785 21.52 16.55 23.99
CA VAL A 785 20.65 16.24 25.13
C VAL A 785 19.98 14.89 24.92
N LEU A 786 19.88 14.13 26.01
CA LEU A 786 19.11 12.89 26.08
C LEU A 786 17.98 13.05 27.10
N ASP A 787 16.75 12.77 26.69
CA ASP A 787 15.58 12.68 27.58
C ASP A 787 15.17 11.21 27.73
N LEU A 788 15.41 10.64 28.92
CA LEU A 788 15.16 9.24 29.25
C LEU A 788 13.72 9.04 29.73
N GLY A 789 13.01 8.11 29.10
CA GLY A 789 11.59 7.88 29.39
C GLY A 789 10.75 9.07 28.98
N THR A 790 10.93 9.52 27.73
CA THR A 790 10.40 10.81 27.25
C THR A 790 8.87 10.89 27.24
N GLY A 791 8.16 9.77 27.37
CA GLY A 791 6.69 9.72 27.36
C GLY A 791 6.14 10.31 26.08
N THR A 792 5.25 11.31 26.18
CA THR A 792 4.69 12.01 25.00
C THR A 792 5.72 12.81 24.20
N GLY A 793 6.95 12.96 24.70
CA GLY A 793 7.99 13.76 24.08
C GLY A 793 7.89 15.26 24.37
N ILE A 794 6.87 15.70 25.11
CA ILE A 794 6.57 17.12 25.34
C ILE A 794 7.73 17.90 25.97
N TRP A 795 8.47 17.28 26.91
CA TRP A 795 9.66 17.92 27.48
C TRP A 795 10.78 18.10 26.45
N ALA A 796 11.06 17.07 25.66
CA ALA A 796 12.09 17.10 24.63
C ALA A 796 11.75 18.12 23.52
N ILE A 797 10.47 18.25 23.16
CA ILE A 797 9.97 19.24 22.21
C ILE A 797 10.17 20.65 22.75
N ASP A 798 9.70 20.93 23.96
CA ASP A 798 9.85 22.26 24.56
C ASP A 798 11.33 22.63 24.74
N TYR A 799 12.19 21.67 25.11
CA TYR A 799 13.62 21.90 25.20
C TYR A 799 14.24 22.19 23.83
N ALA A 800 13.84 21.46 22.79
CA ALA A 800 14.32 21.68 21.42
C ALA A 800 13.87 23.03 20.84
N ASP A 801 12.68 23.49 21.20
CA ASP A 801 12.16 24.82 20.82
C ASP A 801 12.88 25.96 21.57
N GLU A 802 13.18 25.79 22.86
CA GLU A 802 13.98 26.76 23.64
C GLU A 802 15.45 26.81 23.19
N HIS A 803 15.96 25.70 22.63
CA HIS A 803 17.36 25.50 22.24
C HIS A 803 17.52 24.96 20.80
N PRO A 804 17.20 25.75 19.76
CA PRO A 804 17.23 25.32 18.37
C PRO A 804 18.62 24.90 17.87
N GLU A 805 19.69 25.28 18.57
CA GLU A 805 21.08 24.91 18.31
C GLU A 805 21.47 23.52 18.83
N VAL A 806 20.61 22.86 19.60
CA VAL A 806 20.90 21.62 20.33
C VAL A 806 20.23 20.42 19.66
N GLU A 807 20.95 19.30 19.52
CA GLU A 807 20.38 17.99 19.17
C GLU A 807 19.72 17.38 20.41
N VAL A 808 18.40 17.20 20.37
CA VAL A 808 17.62 16.57 21.45
C VAL A 808 17.18 15.18 21.01
N ILE A 809 17.51 14.18 21.82
CA ILE A 809 17.10 12.79 21.62
C ILE A 809 16.17 12.40 22.76
N GLY A 810 14.91 12.12 22.47
CA GLY A 810 14.00 11.48 23.42
C GLY A 810 13.98 9.97 23.22
N VAL A 811 14.05 9.21 24.31
CA VAL A 811 14.00 7.74 24.29
C VAL A 811 12.84 7.26 25.13
N ASP A 812 12.01 6.38 24.57
CA ASP A 812 10.93 5.71 25.30
C ASP A 812 10.65 4.32 24.72
N LEU A 813 10.15 3.41 25.54
CA LEU A 813 9.71 2.08 25.10
C LEU A 813 8.44 2.15 24.23
N SER A 814 7.63 3.20 24.38
CA SER A 814 6.36 3.40 23.69
C SER A 814 6.48 4.45 22.57
N PRO A 815 6.01 4.16 21.35
CA PRO A 815 5.96 5.12 20.24
C PRO A 815 4.74 6.05 20.34
N ILE A 816 4.66 6.87 21.38
CA ILE A 816 3.51 7.78 21.65
C ILE A 816 3.83 9.25 21.37
N GLN A 817 4.97 9.54 20.77
CA GLN A 817 5.43 10.90 20.47
C GLN A 817 4.79 11.43 19.18
N PRO A 818 4.52 12.74 19.07
CA PRO A 818 3.85 13.32 17.92
C PRO A 818 4.72 13.24 16.65
N ALA A 819 4.08 13.15 15.48
CA ALA A 819 4.77 13.10 14.19
C ALA A 819 5.35 14.45 13.74
N PHE A 820 4.83 15.57 14.27
CA PHE A 820 5.30 16.92 13.96
C PHE A 820 6.09 17.47 15.13
N VAL A 821 7.42 17.50 14.98
CA VAL A 821 8.39 17.85 16.03
C VAL A 821 9.41 18.85 15.47
N PRO A 822 10.10 19.62 16.34
CA PRO A 822 11.18 20.49 15.91
C PRO A 822 12.27 19.72 15.14
N PRO A 823 12.90 20.32 14.12
CA PRO A 823 13.86 19.61 13.25
C PRO A 823 15.13 19.12 13.97
N ASN A 824 15.38 19.63 15.18
CA ASN A 824 16.50 19.28 16.05
C ASN A 824 16.10 18.29 17.17
N ALA A 825 14.84 17.86 17.23
CA ALA A 825 14.36 16.78 18.10
C ALA A 825 14.15 15.48 17.30
N ARG A 826 14.60 14.35 17.86
CA ARG A 826 14.25 13.02 17.34
C ARG A 826 13.90 12.07 18.48
N PHE A 827 13.01 11.13 18.18
CA PHE A 827 12.57 10.12 19.13
C PHE A 827 13.05 8.74 18.71
N ILE A 828 13.55 7.98 19.67
CA ILE A 828 14.05 6.62 19.48
C ILE A 828 13.23 5.70 20.37
N ILE A 829 12.69 4.63 19.78
CA ILE A 829 12.04 3.57 20.52
C ILE A 829 13.13 2.62 21.00
N ASP A 830 13.42 2.64 22.30
CA ASP A 830 14.51 1.86 22.90
C ASP A 830 14.21 1.50 24.36
N ASP A 831 14.81 0.42 24.85
CA ASP A 831 14.82 0.09 26.27
C ASP A 831 16.06 0.71 26.92
N ILE A 832 15.85 1.61 27.89
CA ILE A 832 16.94 2.36 28.53
C ILE A 832 17.79 1.51 29.50
N ASP A 833 17.33 0.30 29.86
CA ASP A 833 18.10 -0.70 30.63
C ASP A 833 19.11 -1.49 29.74
N GLU A 834 19.18 -1.21 28.44
CA GLU A 834 20.10 -1.85 27.49
C GLU A 834 21.28 -0.95 27.12
N ASP A 835 22.30 -1.49 26.44
CA ASP A 835 23.51 -0.73 26.09
C ASP A 835 23.19 0.47 25.18
N TRP A 836 23.60 1.68 25.58
CA TRP A 836 23.28 2.91 24.84
C TRP A 836 24.12 3.08 23.56
N GLU A 837 23.58 2.70 22.40
CA GLU A 837 24.23 2.85 21.09
C GLU A 837 24.10 4.26 20.47
N TYR A 838 23.76 5.30 21.24
CA TYR A 838 23.55 6.67 20.74
C TYR A 838 24.84 7.39 20.28
N GLY A 839 25.97 6.68 20.30
CA GLY A 839 27.26 7.13 19.79
C GLY A 839 27.99 8.06 20.76
N GLN A 840 28.04 9.35 20.45
CA GLN A 840 28.83 10.35 21.19
C GLN A 840 28.22 10.64 22.58
N PRO A 841 29.06 10.92 23.60
CA PRO A 841 28.55 11.25 24.94
C PRO A 841 27.72 12.54 24.94
N PHE A 842 26.79 12.64 25.88
CA PHE A 842 25.85 13.76 26.02
C PHE A 842 26.39 14.89 26.89
N ASP A 843 25.93 16.11 26.62
CA ASP A 843 26.22 17.28 27.45
C ASP A 843 25.23 17.37 28.63
N TYR A 844 24.00 16.91 28.42
CA TYR A 844 22.96 16.88 29.43
C TYR A 844 22.05 15.65 29.26
N ILE A 845 21.80 14.92 30.35
CA ILE A 845 20.82 13.83 30.41
C ILE A 845 19.72 14.25 31.38
N HIS A 846 18.48 14.20 30.92
CA HIS A 846 17.28 14.45 31.70
C HIS A 846 16.50 13.14 31.88
N SER A 847 15.92 12.94 33.05
CA SER A 847 14.98 11.85 33.34
C SER A 847 13.88 12.37 34.25
N ARG A 848 12.64 11.94 34.00
CA ARG A 848 11.49 12.38 34.80
C ARG A 848 10.47 11.26 35.02
N MET A 849 10.05 11.09 36.28
CA MET A 849 8.95 10.20 36.68
C MET A 849 9.16 8.71 36.30
N MET A 850 10.39 8.23 36.45
CA MET A 850 10.88 6.90 36.11
C MET A 850 11.06 5.98 37.35
N VAL A 851 10.48 6.34 38.50
CA VAL A 851 10.68 5.72 39.84
C VAL A 851 10.51 4.20 39.96
N PHE A 852 10.02 3.49 38.94
CA PHE A 852 9.95 2.02 38.95
C PHE A 852 10.42 1.35 37.66
N SER A 853 11.03 2.12 36.76
CA SER A 853 11.24 1.75 35.36
C SER A 853 12.70 1.46 35.00
N ILE A 854 13.67 1.95 35.78
CA ILE A 854 15.11 1.81 35.51
C ILE A 854 15.74 0.89 36.55
N LYS A 855 16.41 -0.17 36.11
CA LYS A 855 17.10 -1.14 36.98
C LYS A 855 18.57 -0.79 37.17
N ASP A 856 19.25 -0.38 36.11
CA ASP A 856 20.65 0.03 36.11
C ASP A 856 20.82 1.33 35.33
N TRP A 857 21.61 2.27 35.87
CA TRP A 857 21.86 3.55 35.23
C TRP A 857 23.16 3.49 34.41
N GLU A 858 23.07 3.46 33.08
CA GLU A 858 24.20 3.79 32.22
C GLU A 858 24.34 5.33 32.11
N ILE A 859 25.56 5.86 32.24
CA ILE A 859 25.78 7.33 32.24
C ILE A 859 26.84 7.69 31.20
N ASN A 860 26.39 7.87 29.95
CA ASN A 860 27.25 8.30 28.84
C ASN A 860 27.34 9.84 28.72
N LEU A 861 27.84 10.51 29.76
CA LEU A 861 28.08 11.96 29.78
C LEU A 861 29.51 12.34 29.36
N LYS A 862 29.67 13.50 28.70
CA LYS A 862 30.99 14.13 28.55
C LYS A 862 31.55 14.58 29.91
N PRO A 863 32.88 14.68 30.06
CA PRO A 863 33.46 15.45 31.16
C PRO A 863 32.86 16.85 31.19
N GLY A 864 32.39 17.27 32.36
CA GLY A 864 31.69 18.53 32.53
C GLY A 864 30.19 18.52 32.26
N GLY A 865 29.62 17.44 31.70
CA GLY A 865 28.19 17.29 31.44
C GLY A 865 27.35 17.08 32.71
N TYR A 866 26.03 17.22 32.59
CA TYR A 866 25.10 17.14 33.72
C TYR A 866 24.08 16.02 33.55
N ILE A 867 23.65 15.43 34.67
CA ILE A 867 22.41 14.64 34.74
C ILE A 867 21.43 15.34 35.67
N GLU A 868 20.16 15.42 35.28
CA GLU A 868 19.06 15.87 36.15
C GLU A 868 17.96 14.81 36.20
N ILE A 869 17.59 14.43 37.42
CA ILE A 869 16.56 13.45 37.72
C ILE A 869 15.43 14.18 38.46
N GLN A 870 14.24 14.16 37.88
CA GLN A 870 13.04 14.81 38.42
C GLN A 870 11.99 13.76 38.80
N GLU A 871 11.74 13.58 40.09
CA GLU A 871 11.08 12.37 40.55
C GLU A 871 10.11 12.57 41.72
N THR A 872 9.21 11.60 41.91
CA THR A 872 8.32 11.51 43.07
C THR A 872 8.84 10.47 44.08
N GLY A 873 8.72 10.76 45.38
CA GLY A 873 9.29 9.91 46.44
C GLY A 873 8.60 8.56 46.66
N GLY A 874 7.73 8.11 45.76
CA GLY A 874 6.97 6.84 45.85
C GLY A 874 5.90 6.79 46.97
N THR A 875 6.05 7.58 48.03
CA THR A 875 5.17 7.63 49.20
C THR A 875 4.52 9.00 49.37
N ILE A 876 3.24 9.02 49.71
CA ILE A 876 2.51 10.25 50.06
C ILE A 876 2.74 10.59 51.53
N LEU A 877 3.11 11.84 51.81
CA LEU A 877 3.49 12.34 53.14
C LEU A 877 2.49 13.36 53.69
N SER A 878 2.55 13.62 54.99
CA SER A 878 1.80 14.68 55.68
C SER A 878 2.63 15.22 56.85
N ASP A 879 2.68 16.54 57.00
CA ASP A 879 3.51 17.18 58.04
C ASP A 879 2.78 17.36 59.39
N ASP A 880 1.45 17.26 59.40
CA ASP A 880 0.62 17.54 60.57
C ASP A 880 -0.16 16.32 61.09
N GLY A 881 0.14 15.14 60.52
CA GLY A 881 -0.42 13.86 60.94
C GLY A 881 -1.88 13.65 60.55
N THR A 882 -2.43 14.47 59.64
CA THR A 882 -3.80 14.29 59.13
C THR A 882 -3.93 13.07 58.22
N LEU A 883 -2.85 12.65 57.55
CA LEU A 883 -2.76 11.33 56.91
C LEU A 883 -2.19 10.32 57.92
N THR A 884 -2.98 9.30 58.26
CA THR A 884 -2.59 8.23 59.19
C THR A 884 -2.40 6.89 58.44
N PRO A 885 -1.69 5.91 59.02
CA PRO A 885 -1.54 4.58 58.43
C PRO A 885 -2.86 3.82 58.18
N ASP A 886 -3.95 4.20 58.86
CA ASP A 886 -5.25 3.55 58.71
C ASP A 886 -6.00 3.96 57.43
N HIS A 887 -5.64 5.10 56.83
CA HIS A 887 -6.23 5.62 55.60
C HIS A 887 -5.94 4.68 54.42
N ALA A 888 -6.91 4.55 53.51
CA ALA A 888 -6.78 3.77 52.28
C ALA A 888 -5.66 4.31 51.40
N LEU A 889 -5.45 5.63 51.35
CA LEU A 889 -4.36 6.24 50.60
C LEU A 889 -2.97 5.81 51.10
N SER A 890 -2.77 5.71 52.42
CA SER A 890 -1.54 5.23 53.04
C SER A 890 -1.31 3.74 52.72
N LYS A 891 -2.37 2.93 52.86
CA LYS A 891 -2.33 1.49 52.52
C LYS A 891 -2.03 1.27 51.05
N TRP A 892 -2.55 2.12 50.17
CA TRP A 892 -2.32 2.05 48.74
C TRP A 892 -0.83 2.24 48.39
N CYS A 893 -0.17 3.24 48.99
CA CYS A 893 1.27 3.46 48.78
C CYS A 893 2.09 2.22 49.20
N ILE A 894 1.80 1.66 50.38
CA ILE A 894 2.49 0.47 50.92
C ILE A 894 2.30 -0.74 50.00
N LEU A 895 1.05 -1.03 49.62
CA LEU A 895 0.74 -2.18 48.75
C LEU A 895 1.33 -2.03 47.36
N LEU A 896 1.42 -0.81 46.84
CA LEU A 896 2.01 -0.52 45.54
C LEU A 896 3.53 -0.75 45.56
N GLU A 897 4.21 -0.25 46.59
CA GLU A 897 5.65 -0.51 46.80
C GLU A 897 5.95 -2.01 46.94
N GLU A 898 5.15 -2.74 47.73
CA GLU A 898 5.26 -4.19 47.85
C GLU A 898 5.03 -4.91 46.51
N ALA A 899 4.05 -4.45 45.72
CA ALA A 899 3.74 -5.05 44.43
C ALA A 899 4.91 -4.90 43.44
N PHE A 900 5.47 -3.70 43.32
CA PHE A 900 6.61 -3.44 42.44
C PHE A 900 7.87 -4.19 42.89
N THR A 901 8.12 -4.28 44.20
CA THR A 901 9.22 -5.08 44.75
C THR A 901 9.08 -6.57 44.39
N LYS A 902 7.88 -7.15 44.51
CA LYS A 902 7.61 -8.55 44.12
C LYS A 902 7.75 -8.79 42.61
N LEU A 903 7.49 -7.77 41.80
CA LEU A 903 7.59 -7.83 40.34
C LEU A 903 9.02 -7.57 39.83
N GLY A 904 9.99 -7.36 40.74
CA GLY A 904 11.40 -7.25 40.41
C GLY A 904 11.87 -5.84 40.05
N SER A 905 11.09 -4.79 40.36
CA SER A 905 11.53 -3.39 40.25
C SER A 905 12.45 -3.01 41.42
N ALA A 906 13.49 -2.22 41.15
CA ALA A 906 14.34 -1.63 42.17
C ALA A 906 13.61 -0.43 42.82
N SER A 907 13.23 -0.54 44.09
CA SER A 907 12.78 0.63 44.87
C SER A 907 14.03 1.41 45.29
N ILE A 908 14.21 2.62 44.76
CA ILE A 908 15.30 3.52 45.16
C ILE A 908 14.75 4.46 46.24
N GLU A 909 15.40 4.44 47.41
CA GLU A 909 15.12 5.42 48.46
C GLU A 909 15.67 6.79 48.03
N PHE A 910 14.79 7.74 47.69
CA PHE A 910 15.18 9.04 47.11
C PHE A 910 16.13 9.86 47.97
N ASP A 911 16.12 9.66 49.29
CA ASP A 911 17.06 10.29 50.21
C ASP A 911 18.51 9.83 50.00
N THR A 912 18.71 8.72 49.30
CA THR A 912 20.04 8.14 49.00
C THR A 912 20.61 8.59 47.66
N ILE A 913 19.80 9.06 46.70
CA ILE A 913 20.26 9.38 45.32
C ILE A 913 21.38 10.41 45.33
N LYS A 914 21.29 11.45 46.18
CA LYS A 914 22.36 12.43 46.29
C LYS A 914 23.69 11.80 46.72
N ALA A 915 23.66 10.91 47.72
CA ALA A 915 24.84 10.21 48.19
C ALA A 915 25.37 9.26 47.11
N ILE A 916 24.49 8.53 46.43
CA ILE A 916 24.84 7.63 45.31
C ILE A 916 25.55 8.42 44.20
N MET A 917 25.00 9.56 43.77
CA MET A 917 25.64 10.39 42.74
C MET A 917 27.05 10.85 43.16
N GLN A 918 27.23 11.21 44.44
CA GLN A 918 28.54 11.60 44.96
C GLN A 918 29.52 10.41 45.03
N GLU A 919 29.05 9.22 45.40
CA GLU A 919 29.85 7.99 45.44
C GLU A 919 30.29 7.54 44.04
N VAL A 920 29.41 7.69 43.04
CA VAL A 920 29.70 7.41 41.62
C VAL A 920 30.61 8.47 40.99
N GLY A 921 30.89 9.56 41.71
CA GLY A 921 31.92 10.55 41.33
C GLY A 921 31.38 11.84 40.71
N PHE A 922 30.07 12.11 40.77
CA PHE A 922 29.55 13.42 40.41
C PHE A 922 29.95 14.48 41.42
N ILE A 923 30.31 15.66 40.92
CA ILE A 923 30.57 16.86 41.71
C ILE A 923 29.40 17.82 41.61
N ASP A 924 29.36 18.82 42.50
CA ASP A 924 28.32 19.85 42.52
C ASP A 924 26.89 19.25 42.51
N VAL A 925 26.65 18.23 43.34
CA VAL A 925 25.35 17.56 43.42
C VAL A 925 24.36 18.36 44.25
N PHE A 926 23.29 18.83 43.62
CA PHE A 926 22.20 19.57 44.23
C PHE A 926 20.96 18.69 44.37
N ASP A 927 20.27 18.82 45.51
CA ASP A 927 18.97 18.18 45.78
C ASP A 927 18.01 19.29 46.19
N LYS A 928 16.98 19.53 45.37
CA LYS A 928 15.93 20.50 45.66
C LYS A 928 14.58 19.79 45.72
N ARG A 929 13.89 20.00 46.84
CA ARG A 929 12.64 19.33 47.17
C ARG A 929 11.45 20.28 47.13
N PHE A 930 10.34 19.78 46.61
CA PHE A 930 9.06 20.46 46.46
C PHE A 930 7.94 19.57 46.98
N LYS A 931 6.75 20.16 47.13
CA LYS A 931 5.55 19.45 47.59
C LYS A 931 4.43 19.65 46.58
N TRP A 932 3.86 18.56 46.08
CA TRP A 932 2.62 18.57 45.33
C TRP A 932 1.49 18.12 46.24
N PRO A 933 0.67 19.04 46.76
CA PRO A 933 -0.48 18.68 47.58
C PRO A 933 -1.39 17.69 46.85
N THR A 934 -2.00 16.74 47.54
CA THR A 934 -2.87 15.73 46.91
C THR A 934 -4.23 16.28 46.50
N ASN A 935 -4.61 17.45 47.04
CA ASN A 935 -5.84 18.19 46.73
C ASN A 935 -5.70 19.67 47.11
N SER A 936 -6.78 20.44 46.97
CA SER A 936 -6.81 21.90 47.14
C SER A 936 -6.76 22.42 48.60
N TRP A 937 -6.31 21.61 49.57
CA TRP A 937 -6.26 21.99 50.99
C TRP A 937 -5.36 23.20 51.34
N PRO A 938 -4.26 23.52 50.62
CA PRO A 938 -3.41 24.65 50.98
C PRO A 938 -4.14 26.00 50.90
N ARG A 939 -3.71 26.94 51.75
CA ARG A 939 -4.19 28.33 51.68
C ARG A 939 -3.44 29.18 50.65
N ASP A 940 -2.17 28.88 50.43
CA ASP A 940 -1.36 29.56 49.42
C ASP A 940 -1.94 29.30 48.01
N LYS A 941 -2.03 30.35 47.20
CA LYS A 941 -2.69 30.28 45.89
C LYS A 941 -1.98 29.31 44.95
N LYS A 942 -0.64 29.35 44.89
CA LYS A 942 0.16 28.48 44.01
C LYS A 942 0.03 27.02 44.44
N TYR A 943 0.16 26.75 45.74
CA TYR A 943 0.04 25.38 46.25
C TYR A 943 -1.38 24.82 46.17
N LYS A 944 -2.40 25.68 46.28
CA LYS A 944 -3.79 25.27 46.05
C LYS A 944 -4.01 24.85 44.60
N GLU A 945 -3.48 25.60 43.64
CA GLU A 945 -3.53 25.28 42.21
C GLU A 945 -2.77 23.98 41.88
N LEU A 946 -1.53 23.86 42.37
CA LEU A 946 -0.76 22.61 42.31
C LEU A 946 -1.55 21.43 42.90
N GLY A 947 -2.22 21.65 44.02
CA GLY A 947 -3.05 20.64 44.67
C GLY A 947 -4.25 20.21 43.83
N THR A 948 -4.92 21.14 43.17
CA THR A 948 -6.04 20.84 42.26
C THR A 948 -5.56 20.03 41.04
N TRP A 949 -4.46 20.43 40.42
CA TRP A 949 -3.93 19.75 39.23
C TRP A 949 -3.35 18.37 39.58
N ASN A 950 -2.61 18.27 40.69
CA ASN A 950 -2.05 17.00 41.14
C ASN A 950 -3.13 16.01 41.58
N ASN A 951 -4.25 16.49 42.13
CA ASN A 951 -5.40 15.64 42.44
C ASN A 951 -5.94 14.94 41.20
N TYR A 952 -6.09 15.67 40.10
CA TYR A 952 -6.53 15.12 38.82
C TYR A 952 -5.49 14.14 38.24
N ASN A 953 -4.21 14.55 38.22
CA ASN A 953 -3.10 13.70 37.78
C ASN A 953 -3.04 12.37 38.57
N SER A 954 -3.04 12.44 39.90
CA SER A 954 -2.98 11.26 40.77
C SER A 954 -4.23 10.40 40.65
N GLY A 955 -5.42 11.02 40.57
CA GLY A 955 -6.69 10.30 40.45
C GLY A 955 -6.79 9.43 39.19
N ASN A 956 -6.19 9.88 38.08
CA ASN A 956 -6.09 9.12 36.84
C ASN A 956 -4.99 8.05 36.90
N ALA A 957 -3.87 8.33 37.59
CA ALA A 957 -2.78 7.36 37.77
C ALA A 957 -3.15 6.18 38.70
N LEU A 958 -4.14 6.34 39.60
CA LEU A 958 -4.53 5.30 40.55
C LEU A 958 -4.88 3.97 39.86
N GLU A 959 -5.70 4.00 38.81
CA GLU A 959 -6.14 2.77 38.16
C GLU A 959 -5.04 2.14 37.31
N SER A 960 -4.28 2.96 36.57
CA SER A 960 -3.18 2.49 35.71
C SER A 960 -2.08 1.80 36.52
N LEU A 961 -1.69 2.39 37.66
CA LEU A 961 -0.63 1.84 38.52
C LEU A 961 -1.08 0.61 39.31
N THR A 962 -2.36 0.48 39.65
CA THR A 962 -2.84 -0.55 40.59
C THR A 962 -3.34 -1.81 39.91
N MET A 963 -3.99 -1.70 38.75
CA MET A 963 -4.70 -2.81 38.13
C MET A 963 -3.79 -4.00 37.83
N ALA A 964 -2.68 -3.76 37.12
CA ALA A 964 -1.73 -4.83 36.77
C ALA A 964 -0.87 -5.25 37.96
N SER A 965 -0.44 -4.30 38.79
CA SER A 965 0.47 -4.57 39.91
C SER A 965 -0.21 -5.41 41.00
N PHE A 966 -1.43 -5.07 41.42
CA PHE A 966 -2.10 -5.78 42.51
C PHE A 966 -2.65 -7.14 42.06
N SER A 967 -3.14 -7.24 40.83
CA SER A 967 -3.61 -8.54 40.30
C SER A 967 -2.47 -9.56 40.18
N ARG A 968 -1.29 -9.14 39.73
CA ARG A 968 -0.13 -10.04 39.54
C ARG A 968 0.64 -10.31 40.84
N ALA A 969 0.88 -9.28 41.65
CA ALA A 969 1.75 -9.39 42.83
C ALA A 969 1.01 -9.83 44.10
N HIS A 970 -0.27 -9.46 44.22
CA HIS A 970 -1.11 -9.75 45.38
C HIS A 970 -2.25 -10.73 45.07
N GLY A 971 -2.48 -11.05 43.80
CA GLY A 971 -3.53 -12.00 43.39
C GLY A 971 -4.95 -11.45 43.51
N TRP A 972 -5.11 -10.12 43.59
CA TRP A 972 -6.42 -9.49 43.78
C TRP A 972 -7.25 -9.57 42.49
N SER A 973 -8.56 -9.81 42.66
CA SER A 973 -9.54 -9.67 41.59
C SER A 973 -9.75 -8.21 41.21
N ARG A 974 -10.28 -7.97 39.99
CA ARG A 974 -10.62 -6.63 39.52
C ARG A 974 -11.62 -5.94 40.45
N GLU A 975 -12.59 -6.68 40.97
CA GLU A 975 -13.63 -6.18 41.87
C GLU A 975 -13.04 -5.71 43.20
N GLU A 976 -12.08 -6.45 43.75
CA GLU A 976 -11.36 -6.08 44.97
C GLU A 976 -10.53 -4.81 44.76
N ILE A 977 -9.82 -4.71 43.64
CA ILE A 977 -9.00 -3.54 43.28
C ILE A 977 -9.88 -2.30 43.11
N ILE A 978 -10.96 -2.39 42.33
CA ILE A 978 -11.88 -1.27 42.10
C ILE A 978 -12.50 -0.81 43.42
N THR A 979 -12.93 -1.75 44.26
CA THR A 979 -13.52 -1.44 45.57
C THR A 979 -12.52 -0.70 46.46
N PHE A 980 -11.27 -1.16 46.51
CA PHE A 980 -10.22 -0.50 47.27
C PHE A 980 -9.93 0.92 46.73
N LEU A 981 -9.83 1.08 45.40
CA LEU A 981 -9.58 2.37 44.77
C LEU A 981 -10.71 3.40 45.01
N ILE A 982 -11.94 2.97 45.30
CA ILE A 982 -13.01 3.89 45.72
C ILE A 982 -12.64 4.57 47.04
N ASP A 983 -12.15 3.81 48.02
CA ASP A 983 -11.76 4.38 49.31
C ASP A 983 -10.47 5.20 49.21
N VAL A 984 -9.52 4.79 48.37
CA VAL A 984 -8.32 5.59 48.06
C VAL A 984 -8.70 6.94 47.45
N ARG A 985 -9.65 6.97 46.50
CA ARG A 985 -10.16 8.22 45.90
C ARG A 985 -10.89 9.10 46.91
N LYS A 986 -11.60 8.53 47.91
CA LYS A 986 -12.22 9.33 48.99
C LYS A 986 -11.16 10.05 49.80
N ASP A 987 -10.09 9.35 50.18
CA ASP A 987 -8.98 9.94 50.94
C ASP A 987 -8.23 10.99 50.11
N LEU A 988 -7.89 10.67 48.85
CA LEU A 988 -7.19 11.59 47.94
C LEU A 988 -7.94 12.93 47.78
N ASN A 989 -9.27 12.87 47.70
CA ASN A 989 -10.15 14.02 47.50
C ASN A 989 -10.58 14.72 48.80
N ASN A 990 -10.17 14.25 49.98
CA ASN A 990 -10.59 14.82 51.25
C ASN A 990 -9.71 16.03 51.64
N PRO A 991 -10.23 17.28 51.63
CA PRO A 991 -9.43 18.46 51.95
C PRO A 991 -9.05 18.57 53.43
N SER A 992 -9.57 17.69 54.30
CA SER A 992 -9.13 17.59 55.71
C SER A 992 -7.87 16.73 55.87
N ILE A 993 -7.46 16.01 54.83
CA ILE A 993 -6.22 15.24 54.79
C ILE A 993 -5.17 16.12 54.08
N HIS A 994 -4.27 16.72 54.86
CA HIS A 994 -3.20 17.59 54.38
C HIS A 994 -2.00 16.76 53.91
N ALA A 995 -2.24 15.97 52.87
CA ALA A 995 -1.24 15.10 52.25
C ALA A 995 -0.59 15.75 51.02
N TYR A 996 0.62 15.30 50.67
CA TYR A 996 1.34 15.73 49.49
C TYR A 996 2.26 14.62 48.94
N ASN A 997 2.49 14.64 47.62
CA ASN A 997 3.58 13.92 46.98
C ASN A 997 4.87 14.75 47.13
N PRO A 998 5.95 14.19 47.72
CA PRO A 998 7.25 14.83 47.69
C PRO A 998 7.84 14.74 46.28
N ILE A 999 8.27 15.87 45.73
CA ILE A 999 8.88 15.98 44.40
C ILE A 999 10.33 16.42 44.55
N TYR A 1000 11.22 15.75 43.84
CA TYR A 1000 12.66 15.95 43.90
C TYR A 1000 13.16 16.39 42.53
N SER A 1001 14.08 17.35 42.49
CA SER A 1001 14.95 17.60 41.34
C SER A 1001 16.38 17.52 41.85
N ILE A 1002 17.07 16.47 41.42
CA ILE A 1002 18.44 16.15 41.82
C ILE A 1002 19.30 16.21 40.57
N TYR A 1003 20.38 16.98 40.61
CA TYR A 1003 21.31 17.05 39.49
C TYR A 1003 22.75 17.13 39.96
N GLY A 1004 23.66 16.69 39.11
CA GLY A 1004 25.11 16.71 39.38
C GLY A 1004 25.92 16.84 38.11
N LYS A 1005 27.14 17.36 38.25
CA LYS A 1005 28.10 17.57 37.17
C LYS A 1005 29.10 16.41 37.13
N LYS A 1006 29.32 15.82 35.97
CA LYS A 1006 30.44 14.89 35.77
C LYS A 1006 31.76 15.67 35.86
N PRO A 1007 32.77 15.23 36.63
CA PRO A 1007 34.03 15.96 36.78
C PRO A 1007 34.66 16.31 35.43
N ASP A 1008 35.33 17.46 35.37
CA ASP A 1008 36.19 17.81 34.24
C ASP A 1008 37.38 16.82 34.22
N ALA A 1009 37.79 16.39 33.01
CA ALA A 1009 38.80 15.33 32.83
C ALA A 1009 40.20 15.72 33.31
#